data_AF-A0A316PY47-F1
#
_entry.id   AF-A0A316PY47-F1
#
_cell.length_a   1.000
_cell.length_b   1.000
_cell.length_c   1.000
_cell.angle_alpha   90.00
_cell.angle_beta   90.00
_cell.angle_gamma   90.00
#
_symmetry.space_group_name_H-M   'P 1'
#
loop_
_entity.id
_entity.type
_entity.pdbx_description
1 polymer ?
#
loop_
_entity_poly.entity_id
_entity_poly.type
_entity_poly.pdbx_seq_one_letter_code
_entity_poly.pdbx_strand_id
1 'polypeptide(L)'
;MEPGDLRTVIEEIRQELYKKNKVLTILIEDITAASGVDDSLLDALLTNKRGYTDKKLCRINSIVGVADGYYRDNFRTNTKGRIKKFIIVPDEMFNGDDDGLIEFFARYLNTVSLDTKTIEAWLKEKAPADKYPIHEVTLGQNWDSYQLGDTSINIFPFTRHAILYLYQKQDVTLRNPRAIMRNLIEPYVKDAIESLDTYPSRRTTLTGINPKLQNKIYNDTELEDDIKIRLTQFMYIWGNGRDEIYEENGIRYIAGIAESVYKELGLPLIDGKAVSKPKVSITAEVTVPEKKVNHNEVVNVEKENEQVVVALKEVDKWIENKDYKLSIGATTKNVRALNDARKNINDFLYSVIDWTSEGVPIDAMVKIKNTSSKFLVAFERQTMNSDAVVLLPASIESRKIIEAFVRWSEVGNKSWDFPNGTDYLYRVQKWTESIKSLLVDSILHYDNKTADYFSYATAAEFYHLILNGSCKKYQNPTNFAPDILLKKKETVDYNNGHTKAWNDLLKITSGSDGEDARNCVLQYYNLPQGTSITSTNYEYDYTAFSKAVRKVINTRLEYSDVDLQLDDPVKKRRIYSEYLKKIMDRVPTVVEEERSLIKKSIEVIESLIDLDDVDDEDDIKEIVDSIRGFYNRANQSHIGAAVRMDNGLLLSCKKNAAIIFSAIKNGKQALEDCSLVESLIRMSKDPLNGLKPFVDLLSKTSADLEKADQEINTRLQTAIGDGNDETIEEYKAEKDKLKECKSMLEEVKE
;
A
#
# COMPACT_ATOMS: atom_id res chain seq x y z
N MET A 1 -65.73 12.20 10.64
CA MET A 1 -66.42 12.26 11.95
C MET A 1 -65.70 13.30 12.78
N GLU A 2 -66.41 14.33 13.26
CA GLU A 2 -65.83 15.30 14.19
C GLU A 2 -65.67 14.68 15.58
N PRO A 3 -64.74 15.18 16.44
CA PRO A 3 -64.42 14.55 17.72
C PRO A 3 -65.60 14.41 18.71
N GLY A 4 -66.68 15.19 18.56
CA GLY A 4 -67.89 15.09 19.38
C GLY A 4 -68.83 13.94 19.01
N ASP A 5 -68.66 13.35 17.82
CA ASP A 5 -69.58 12.39 17.24
C ASP A 5 -69.44 11.00 17.89
N LEU A 6 -68.20 10.55 18.12
CA LEU A 6 -67.91 9.21 18.68
C LEU A 6 -68.42 9.01 20.11
N ARG A 7 -68.31 10.06 20.94
CA ARG A 7 -68.81 10.05 22.32
C ARG A 7 -70.32 9.84 22.34
N THR A 8 -71.03 10.55 21.47
CA THR A 8 -72.49 10.48 21.33
C THR A 8 -72.90 9.08 20.87
N VAL A 9 -72.23 8.53 19.86
CA VAL A 9 -72.46 7.17 19.37
C VAL A 9 -72.26 6.11 20.47
N ILE A 10 -71.18 6.20 21.26
CA ILE A 10 -70.94 5.26 22.36
C ILE A 10 -71.99 5.43 23.47
N GLU A 11 -72.40 6.67 23.79
CA GLU A 11 -73.47 6.93 24.76
C GLU A 11 -74.81 6.33 24.28
N GLU A 12 -75.20 6.51 23.02
CA GLU A 12 -76.42 5.94 22.43
C GLU A 12 -76.42 4.40 22.43
N ILE A 13 -75.31 3.78 21.99
CA ILE A 13 -75.14 2.32 22.05
C ILE A 13 -75.31 1.84 23.50
N ARG A 14 -74.74 2.58 24.46
CA ARG A 14 -74.83 2.22 25.87
C ARG A 14 -76.25 2.38 26.44
N GLN A 15 -77.04 3.32 25.95
CA GLN A 15 -78.46 3.48 26.32
C GLN A 15 -79.32 2.34 25.74
N GLU A 16 -79.10 1.96 24.49
CA GLU A 16 -79.80 0.84 23.86
C GLU A 16 -79.46 -0.51 24.53
N LEU A 17 -78.19 -0.72 24.88
CA LEU A 17 -77.78 -1.90 25.63
C LEU A 17 -78.29 -1.90 27.08
N TYR A 18 -78.49 -0.72 27.69
CA TYR A 18 -79.08 -0.60 29.02
C TYR A 18 -80.53 -1.07 29.04
N LYS A 19 -81.33 -0.68 28.03
CA LYS A 19 -82.71 -1.15 27.86
C LYS A 19 -82.79 -2.69 27.78
N LYS A 20 -81.74 -3.32 27.25
CA LYS A 20 -81.61 -4.78 27.09
C LYS A 20 -80.88 -5.47 28.26
N ASN A 21 -80.53 -4.75 29.32
CA ASN A 21 -79.73 -5.23 30.46
C ASN A 21 -78.40 -5.93 30.06
N LYS A 22 -77.74 -5.42 29.02
CA LYS A 22 -76.45 -5.94 28.53
C LYS A 22 -75.27 -5.08 28.99
N VAL A 23 -74.07 -5.61 28.85
CA VAL A 23 -72.80 -4.92 29.13
C VAL A 23 -72.08 -4.66 27.82
N LEU A 24 -71.50 -3.47 27.65
CA LEU A 24 -70.65 -3.15 26.50
C LEU A 24 -69.19 -3.49 26.84
N THR A 25 -68.55 -4.34 26.03
CA THR A 25 -67.11 -4.57 26.12
C THR A 25 -66.47 -3.99 24.86
N ILE A 26 -65.49 -3.10 25.03
CA ILE A 26 -64.74 -2.48 23.94
C ILE A 26 -63.28 -2.91 24.06
N LEU A 27 -62.75 -3.45 22.97
CA LEU A 27 -61.34 -3.83 22.84
C LEU A 27 -60.73 -2.91 21.79
N ILE A 28 -59.73 -2.12 22.18
CA ILE A 28 -58.99 -1.22 21.29
C ILE A 28 -57.53 -1.67 21.32
N GLU A 29 -57.03 -2.12 20.17
CA GLU A 29 -55.65 -2.61 20.03
C GLU A 29 -54.63 -1.48 20.22
N ASP A 30 -54.84 -0.35 19.55
CA ASP A 30 -53.99 0.83 19.65
C ASP A 30 -54.86 2.10 19.67
N ILE A 31 -54.82 2.84 20.78
CA ILE A 31 -55.57 4.09 20.90
C ILE A 31 -55.07 5.18 19.93
N THR A 32 -53.80 5.11 19.51
CA THR A 32 -53.21 6.13 18.63
C THR A 32 -53.74 6.04 17.20
N ALA A 33 -54.28 4.90 16.78
CA ALA A 33 -55.00 4.75 15.52
C ALA A 33 -56.27 5.65 15.45
N ALA A 34 -56.76 6.13 16.60
CA ALA A 34 -57.87 7.07 16.71
C ALA A 34 -57.40 8.54 16.85
N SER A 35 -56.14 8.86 16.51
CA SER A 35 -55.54 10.19 16.68
C SER A 35 -56.40 11.29 16.07
N GLY A 36 -56.90 12.19 16.92
CA GLY A 36 -57.80 13.30 16.55
C GLY A 36 -59.14 13.28 17.28
N VAL A 37 -59.48 12.21 18.00
CA VAL A 37 -60.72 12.06 18.80
C VAL A 37 -60.41 11.73 20.28
N ASP A 38 -59.15 11.93 20.67
CA ASP A 38 -58.50 11.36 21.85
C ASP A 38 -59.23 11.63 23.17
N ASP A 39 -59.54 12.89 23.47
CA ASP A 39 -60.19 13.27 24.74
C ASP A 39 -61.66 12.79 24.80
N SER A 40 -62.41 12.91 23.69
CA SER A 40 -63.82 12.51 23.62
C SER A 40 -64.01 11.00 23.75
N LEU A 41 -63.13 10.23 23.11
CA LEU A 41 -63.12 8.77 23.19
C LEU A 41 -62.74 8.31 24.60
N LEU A 42 -61.66 8.87 25.17
CA LEU A 42 -61.24 8.56 26.53
C LEU A 42 -62.34 8.88 27.55
N ASP A 43 -63.00 10.03 27.43
CA ASP A 43 -64.13 10.40 28.28
C ASP A 43 -65.29 9.40 28.13
N ALA A 44 -65.63 8.98 26.92
CA ALA A 44 -66.70 8.01 26.68
C ALA A 44 -66.41 6.63 27.32
N LEU A 45 -65.16 6.17 27.22
CA LEU A 45 -64.69 4.90 27.79
C LEU A 45 -64.63 4.92 29.32
N LEU A 46 -64.29 6.08 29.90
CA LEU A 46 -64.11 6.24 31.35
C LEU A 46 -65.36 6.73 32.08
N THR A 47 -66.43 7.07 31.34
CA THR A 47 -67.71 7.48 31.91
C THR A 47 -68.39 6.32 32.64
N ASN A 48 -68.30 6.36 33.97
CA ASN A 48 -68.84 5.33 34.86
C ASN A 48 -70.35 5.50 35.06
N LYS A 49 -71.09 4.39 35.11
CA LYS A 49 -72.55 4.32 35.35
C LYS A 49 -73.00 5.10 36.60
N ARG A 50 -72.15 5.21 37.62
CA ARG A 50 -72.48 5.87 38.90
C ARG A 50 -72.52 7.41 38.85
N GLY A 51 -71.88 8.04 37.85
CA GLY A 51 -71.78 9.51 37.77
C GLY A 51 -72.96 10.20 37.06
N TYR A 52 -73.76 9.45 36.30
CA TYR A 52 -74.87 9.96 35.48
C TYR A 52 -76.05 8.98 35.55
N THR A 53 -76.78 8.99 36.66
CA THR A 53 -77.94 8.10 36.91
C THR A 53 -79.15 8.44 36.05
N ASP A 54 -79.24 9.69 35.61
CA ASP A 54 -80.23 10.27 34.70
C ASP A 54 -80.12 9.72 33.26
N LYS A 55 -78.90 9.45 32.78
CA LYS A 55 -78.63 9.05 31.39
C LYS A 55 -78.90 7.57 31.06
N LYS A 56 -79.28 6.72 32.04
CA LYS A 56 -79.60 5.28 31.85
C LYS A 56 -78.55 4.52 31.02
N LEU A 57 -77.27 4.59 31.41
CA LEU A 57 -76.16 3.97 30.69
C LEU A 57 -75.85 2.55 31.19
N CYS A 58 -75.58 1.61 30.28
CA CYS A 58 -75.10 0.28 30.65
C CYS A 58 -73.66 0.29 31.19
N ARG A 59 -73.26 -0.81 31.84
CA ARG A 59 -71.86 -1.01 32.26
C ARG A 59 -70.97 -1.14 31.02
N ILE A 60 -69.81 -0.50 31.07
CA ILE A 60 -68.76 -0.63 30.07
C ILE A 60 -67.54 -1.32 30.69
N ASN A 61 -66.91 -2.22 29.93
CA ASN A 61 -65.57 -2.73 30.19
C ASN A 61 -64.71 -2.36 28.97
N SER A 62 -63.64 -1.62 29.17
CA SER A 62 -62.70 -1.26 28.10
C SER A 62 -61.33 -1.86 28.36
N ILE A 63 -60.74 -2.46 27.33
CA ILE A 63 -59.33 -2.84 27.29
C ILE A 63 -58.73 -2.07 26.12
N VAL A 64 -57.69 -1.30 26.40
CA VAL A 64 -57.12 -0.35 25.46
C VAL A 64 -55.61 -0.50 25.49
N GLY A 65 -55.00 -0.81 24.33
CA GLY A 65 -53.56 -0.75 24.16
C GLY A 65 -53.10 0.69 23.95
N VAL A 66 -52.02 1.06 24.65
CA VAL A 66 -51.47 2.41 24.66
C VAL A 66 -49.95 2.32 24.75
N ALA A 67 -49.23 3.11 23.94
CA ALA A 67 -47.78 3.25 24.07
C ALA A 67 -47.39 4.10 25.30
N ASP A 68 -46.26 3.79 25.94
CA ASP A 68 -45.80 4.46 27.17
C ASP A 68 -45.68 5.98 27.04
N GLY A 69 -45.18 6.48 25.91
CA GLY A 69 -45.12 7.92 25.62
C GLY A 69 -46.51 8.56 25.60
N TYR A 70 -47.43 7.96 24.84
CA TYR A 70 -48.80 8.46 24.72
C TYR A 70 -49.56 8.43 26.05
N TYR A 71 -49.38 7.39 26.87
CA TYR A 71 -49.97 7.35 28.21
C TYR A 71 -49.42 8.46 29.13
N ARG A 72 -48.10 8.72 29.09
CA ARG A 72 -47.50 9.77 29.93
C ARG A 72 -47.99 11.15 29.53
N ASP A 73 -47.96 11.45 28.24
CA ASP A 73 -48.11 12.81 27.72
C ASP A 73 -49.58 13.21 27.52
N ASN A 74 -50.47 12.26 27.18
CA ASN A 74 -51.84 12.58 26.77
C ASN A 74 -52.90 12.25 27.84
N PHE A 75 -52.63 11.31 28.76
CA PHE A 75 -53.59 10.98 29.82
C PHE A 75 -53.45 11.94 31.00
N ARG A 76 -54.51 12.73 31.24
CA ARG A 76 -54.62 13.65 32.40
C ARG A 76 -54.67 12.89 33.73
N THR A 77 -54.24 13.52 34.83
CA THR A 77 -54.13 12.89 36.17
C THR A 77 -55.45 12.31 36.69
N ASN A 78 -56.56 13.00 36.45
CA ASN A 78 -57.92 12.55 36.81
C ASN A 78 -58.37 11.32 35.99
N THR A 79 -57.95 11.23 34.73
CA THR A 79 -58.19 10.12 33.80
C THR A 79 -57.39 8.88 34.23
N LYS A 80 -56.11 9.07 34.61
CA LYS A 80 -55.23 8.02 35.14
C LYS A 80 -55.81 7.34 36.39
N GLY A 81 -56.39 8.12 37.31
CA GLY A 81 -57.04 7.60 38.53
C GLY A 81 -58.31 6.76 38.32
N ARG A 82 -58.87 6.72 37.11
CA ARG A 82 -60.07 5.92 36.78
C ARG A 82 -59.73 4.56 36.17
N ILE A 83 -58.46 4.33 35.82
CA ILE A 83 -57.98 3.05 35.27
C ILE A 83 -57.83 2.07 36.43
N LYS A 84 -58.52 0.92 36.34
CA LYS A 84 -58.59 -0.06 37.44
C LYS A 84 -57.48 -1.10 37.42
N LYS A 85 -56.95 -1.40 36.24
CA LYS A 85 -55.92 -2.43 36.01
C LYS A 85 -54.99 -1.95 34.91
N PHE A 86 -53.70 -2.14 35.14
CA PHE A 86 -52.65 -1.97 34.14
C PHE A 86 -52.04 -3.33 33.83
N ILE A 87 -51.85 -3.60 32.54
CA ILE A 87 -51.06 -4.72 32.05
C ILE A 87 -49.92 -4.06 31.27
N ILE A 88 -48.70 -4.18 31.79
CA ILE A 88 -47.50 -3.64 31.13
C ILE A 88 -46.91 -4.80 30.32
N VAL A 89 -46.76 -4.60 29.02
CA VAL A 89 -46.02 -5.52 28.15
C VAL A 89 -44.57 -5.03 28.13
N PRO A 90 -43.61 -5.78 28.69
CA PRO A 90 -42.22 -5.35 28.73
C PRO A 90 -41.61 -5.34 27.31
N ASP A 91 -40.65 -4.46 27.09
CA ASP A 91 -39.89 -4.39 25.82
C ASP A 91 -39.17 -5.71 25.51
N GLU A 92 -38.76 -6.44 26.55
CA GLU A 92 -38.17 -7.78 26.46
C GLU A 92 -39.19 -8.84 26.94
N MET A 93 -40.03 -9.30 26.01
CA MET A 93 -41.17 -10.17 26.31
C MET A 93 -40.79 -11.54 26.88
N PHE A 94 -39.63 -12.08 26.49
CA PHE A 94 -39.21 -13.46 26.80
C PHE A 94 -38.03 -13.53 27.78
N ASN A 95 -37.71 -12.45 28.50
CA ASN A 95 -36.55 -12.45 29.40
C ASN A 95 -36.70 -13.52 30.49
N GLY A 96 -35.84 -14.54 30.45
CA GLY A 96 -35.86 -15.66 31.39
C GLY A 96 -36.95 -16.71 31.13
N ASP A 97 -37.70 -16.58 30.03
CA ASP A 97 -38.73 -17.55 29.59
C ASP A 97 -38.29 -18.25 28.29
N ASP A 98 -37.31 -19.13 28.42
CA ASP A 98 -36.73 -19.89 27.31
C ASP A 98 -37.80 -20.77 26.63
N ASP A 99 -38.70 -21.38 27.39
CA ASP A 99 -39.75 -22.24 26.84
C ASP A 99 -40.78 -21.44 26.06
N GLY A 100 -41.24 -20.29 26.59
CA GLY A 100 -42.14 -19.39 25.88
C GLY A 100 -41.54 -18.82 24.60
N LEU A 101 -40.23 -18.55 24.58
CA LEU A 101 -39.53 -18.14 23.36
C LEU A 101 -39.50 -19.26 22.31
N ILE A 102 -39.22 -20.50 22.73
CA ILE A 102 -39.21 -21.65 21.81
C ILE A 102 -40.63 -21.95 21.30
N GLU A 103 -41.64 -21.88 22.17
CA GLU A 103 -43.05 -22.00 21.81
C GLU A 103 -43.44 -20.95 20.76
N PHE A 104 -43.00 -19.70 20.96
CA PHE A 104 -43.22 -18.61 20.01
C PHE A 104 -42.65 -18.98 18.63
N PHE A 105 -41.38 -19.39 18.54
CA PHE A 105 -40.78 -19.84 17.28
C PHE A 105 -41.56 -21.01 16.67
N ALA A 106 -41.88 -22.03 17.47
CA ALA A 106 -42.59 -23.22 17.00
C ALA A 106 -43.95 -22.90 16.38
N ARG A 107 -44.76 -22.05 17.03
CA ARG A 107 -46.08 -21.66 16.51
C ARG A 107 -45.98 -20.88 15.20
N TYR A 108 -44.99 -19.98 15.08
CA TYR A 108 -44.78 -19.22 13.84
C TYR A 108 -44.30 -20.12 12.69
N LEU A 109 -43.33 -21.00 12.94
CA LEU A 109 -42.81 -21.94 11.94
C LEU A 109 -43.89 -22.92 11.47
N ASN A 110 -44.69 -23.44 12.39
CA ASN A 110 -45.86 -24.26 12.08
C ASN A 110 -46.86 -23.52 11.19
N THR A 111 -47.17 -22.27 11.54
CA THR A 111 -48.11 -21.44 10.77
C THR A 111 -47.62 -21.15 9.36
N VAL A 112 -46.32 -20.87 9.20
CA VAL A 112 -45.69 -20.63 7.88
C VAL A 112 -45.71 -21.90 7.01
N SER A 113 -45.74 -23.08 7.63
CA SER A 113 -45.72 -24.36 6.92
C SER A 113 -47.12 -24.86 6.53
N LEU A 114 -48.18 -24.34 7.15
CA LEU A 114 -49.57 -24.70 6.87
C LEU A 114 -50.14 -23.96 5.66
N ASP A 115 -51.07 -24.60 4.95
CA ASP A 115 -51.83 -23.94 3.91
C ASP A 115 -52.91 -23.01 4.50
N THR A 116 -53.21 -21.94 3.77
CA THR A 116 -54.19 -20.93 4.21
C THR A 116 -55.58 -21.51 4.45
N LYS A 117 -55.99 -22.55 3.72
CA LYS A 117 -57.34 -23.13 3.86
C LYS A 117 -57.49 -23.89 5.18
N THR A 118 -56.45 -24.59 5.62
CA THR A 118 -56.43 -25.25 6.94
C THR A 118 -56.57 -24.25 8.08
N ILE A 119 -55.86 -23.12 8.00
CA ILE A 119 -55.96 -22.04 8.99
C ILE A 119 -57.35 -21.41 8.98
N GLU A 120 -57.91 -21.11 7.80
CA GLU A 120 -59.27 -20.56 7.67
C GLU A 120 -60.34 -21.52 8.20
N ALA A 121 -60.19 -22.82 7.99
CA ALA A 121 -61.11 -23.83 8.50
C ALA A 121 -61.08 -23.86 10.04
N TRP A 122 -59.88 -23.84 10.63
CA TRP A 122 -59.70 -23.75 12.07
C TRP A 122 -60.30 -22.46 12.66
N LEU A 123 -60.11 -21.31 11.98
CA LEU A 123 -60.70 -20.03 12.38
C LEU A 123 -62.24 -20.04 12.29
N LYS A 124 -62.83 -20.66 11.26
CA LYS A 124 -64.30 -20.80 11.13
C LYS A 124 -64.90 -21.60 12.28
N GLU A 125 -64.17 -22.56 12.84
CA GLU A 125 -64.56 -23.30 14.04
C GLU A 125 -64.33 -22.52 15.35
N LYS A 126 -63.95 -21.24 15.27
CA LYS A 126 -63.58 -20.36 16.40
C LYS A 126 -62.27 -20.77 17.09
N ALA A 127 -61.33 -21.34 16.33
CA ALA A 127 -59.97 -21.66 16.76
C ALA A 127 -59.89 -22.49 18.08
N PRO A 128 -60.55 -23.66 18.15
CA PRO A 128 -60.48 -24.52 19.33
C PRO A 128 -59.05 -25.01 19.56
N ALA A 129 -58.57 -24.91 20.81
CA ALA A 129 -57.17 -25.20 21.17
C ALA A 129 -56.80 -26.68 21.04
N ASP A 130 -57.75 -27.58 21.28
CA ASP A 130 -57.64 -29.03 21.12
C ASP A 130 -57.54 -29.49 19.67
N LYS A 131 -57.92 -28.63 18.71
CA LYS A 131 -57.77 -28.87 17.27
C LYS A 131 -56.76 -27.92 16.62
N TYR A 132 -55.75 -27.47 17.38
CA TYR A 132 -54.69 -26.64 16.82
C TYR A 132 -54.05 -27.36 15.62
N PRO A 133 -54.06 -26.77 14.41
CA PRO A 133 -53.54 -27.44 13.22
C PRO A 133 -52.03 -27.54 13.32
N ILE A 134 -51.49 -28.72 13.05
CA ILE A 134 -50.05 -28.98 13.03
C ILE A 134 -49.67 -29.45 11.64
N HIS A 135 -48.64 -28.84 11.09
CA HIS A 135 -48.09 -29.17 9.79
C HIS A 135 -47.53 -30.59 9.77
N GLU A 136 -47.80 -31.32 8.71
CA GLU A 136 -47.13 -32.60 8.45
C GLU A 136 -45.72 -32.34 7.92
N VAL A 137 -44.70 -32.84 8.61
CA VAL A 137 -43.30 -32.50 8.31
C VAL A 137 -42.91 -32.95 6.89
N THR A 138 -42.72 -31.96 6.00
CA THR A 138 -42.27 -32.17 4.62
C THR A 138 -40.78 -31.87 4.43
N LEU A 139 -40.22 -31.01 5.28
CA LEU A 139 -38.81 -30.60 5.31
C LEU A 139 -38.31 -30.68 6.75
N GLY A 140 -37.07 -31.13 6.95
CA GLY A 140 -36.46 -31.19 8.27
C GLY A 140 -36.96 -32.32 9.18
N GLN A 141 -37.23 -33.52 8.63
CA GLN A 141 -37.78 -34.67 9.36
C GLN A 141 -37.06 -35.02 10.68
N ASN A 142 -35.74 -34.84 10.73
CA ASN A 142 -34.89 -35.18 11.88
C ASN A 142 -34.39 -33.96 12.65
N TRP A 143 -34.99 -32.80 12.39
CA TRP A 143 -34.68 -31.57 13.13
C TRP A 143 -35.37 -31.60 14.49
N ASP A 144 -34.95 -30.66 15.33
CA ASP A 144 -35.51 -30.51 16.65
C ASP A 144 -37.01 -30.16 16.60
N SER A 145 -37.73 -30.42 17.69
CA SER A 145 -39.17 -30.17 17.77
C SER A 145 -39.57 -29.57 19.13
N TYR A 146 -40.64 -28.80 19.19
CA TYR A 146 -41.24 -28.33 20.43
C TYR A 146 -42.41 -29.24 20.82
N GLN A 147 -42.62 -29.49 22.12
CA GLN A 147 -43.75 -30.30 22.60
C GLN A 147 -44.86 -29.37 23.08
N LEU A 148 -46.00 -29.40 22.38
CA LEU A 148 -47.20 -28.65 22.71
C LEU A 148 -48.29 -29.64 23.17
N GLY A 149 -48.39 -29.87 24.47
CA GLY A 149 -49.28 -30.88 25.04
C GLY A 149 -48.88 -32.29 24.59
N ASP A 150 -49.82 -33.04 24.01
CA ASP A 150 -49.58 -34.39 23.46
C ASP A 150 -49.04 -34.38 22.02
N THR A 151 -48.83 -33.20 21.45
CA THR A 151 -48.45 -33.02 20.05
C THR A 151 -47.08 -32.35 19.90
N SER A 152 -46.34 -32.70 18.85
CA SER A 152 -45.00 -32.16 18.60
C SER A 152 -44.97 -31.31 17.34
N ILE A 153 -44.35 -30.14 17.43
CA ILE A 153 -44.19 -29.18 16.34
C ILE A 153 -42.73 -29.15 15.90
N ASN A 154 -42.44 -29.42 14.64
CA ASN A 154 -41.09 -29.30 14.10
C ASN A 154 -40.63 -27.83 14.08
N ILE A 155 -39.39 -27.56 14.50
CA ILE A 155 -38.84 -26.20 14.56
C ILE A 155 -37.76 -25.92 13.49
N PHE A 156 -37.77 -26.66 12.38
CA PHE A 156 -36.93 -26.38 11.21
C PHE A 156 -37.09 -24.92 10.73
N PRO A 157 -36.00 -24.21 10.38
CA PRO A 157 -34.61 -24.68 10.28
C PRO A 157 -33.77 -24.41 11.55
N PHE A 158 -34.38 -24.45 12.73
CA PHE A 158 -33.71 -24.19 14.01
C PHE A 158 -33.60 -25.44 14.89
N THR A 159 -32.71 -25.37 15.87
CA THR A 159 -32.77 -26.20 17.08
C THR A 159 -33.15 -25.33 18.27
N ARG A 160 -33.55 -25.94 19.40
CA ARG A 160 -33.76 -25.16 20.63
C ARG A 160 -32.51 -24.35 21.00
N HIS A 161 -31.32 -24.90 20.77
CA HIS A 161 -30.06 -24.19 21.03
C HIS A 161 -29.90 -22.96 20.10
N ALA A 162 -30.20 -23.10 18.81
CA ALA A 162 -30.11 -22.00 17.86
C ALA A 162 -31.04 -20.84 18.23
N ILE A 163 -32.27 -21.14 18.64
CA ILE A 163 -33.25 -20.12 19.04
C ILE A 163 -32.71 -19.30 20.22
N LEU A 164 -32.25 -19.99 21.28
CA LEU A 164 -31.71 -19.34 22.47
C LEU A 164 -30.43 -18.57 22.16
N TYR A 165 -29.51 -19.16 21.39
CA TYR A 165 -28.24 -18.54 21.02
C TYR A 165 -28.47 -17.24 20.23
N LEU A 166 -29.29 -17.30 19.17
CA LEU A 166 -29.55 -16.16 18.30
C LEU A 166 -30.32 -15.05 19.02
N TYR A 167 -31.26 -15.39 19.90
CA TYR A 167 -31.99 -14.42 20.73
C TYR A 167 -31.06 -13.70 21.71
N GLN A 168 -30.21 -14.43 22.42
CA GLN A 168 -29.23 -13.84 23.36
C GLN A 168 -28.21 -12.93 22.66
N LYS A 169 -27.94 -13.15 21.37
CA LYS A 169 -27.04 -12.31 20.56
C LYS A 169 -27.69 -11.04 20.02
N GLN A 170 -29.01 -10.94 20.02
CA GLN A 170 -29.68 -9.71 19.62
C GLN A 170 -29.51 -8.62 20.67
N ASP A 171 -29.41 -7.38 20.19
CA ASP A 171 -29.52 -6.18 21.00
C ASP A 171 -30.85 -6.21 21.78
N VAL A 172 -30.82 -5.81 23.05
CA VAL A 172 -31.99 -5.81 23.94
C VAL A 172 -33.15 -5.02 23.32
N THR A 173 -32.86 -3.95 22.59
CA THR A 173 -33.86 -3.12 21.90
C THR A 173 -34.57 -3.84 20.74
N LEU A 174 -33.97 -4.93 20.22
CA LEU A 174 -34.49 -5.75 19.13
C LEU A 174 -35.12 -7.06 19.60
N ARG A 175 -35.28 -7.27 20.91
CA ARG A 175 -35.89 -8.49 21.49
C ARG A 175 -37.41 -8.46 21.62
N ASN A 176 -38.06 -7.52 20.93
CA ASN A 176 -39.52 -7.49 20.82
C ASN A 176 -40.02 -8.48 19.74
N PRO A 177 -41.25 -9.01 19.84
CA PRO A 177 -41.77 -10.03 18.92
C PRO A 177 -41.68 -9.67 17.43
N ARG A 178 -41.90 -8.39 17.08
CA ARG A 178 -41.85 -7.93 15.69
C ARG A 178 -40.43 -7.99 15.12
N ALA A 179 -39.45 -7.58 15.91
CA ALA A 179 -38.05 -7.65 15.54
C ALA A 179 -37.56 -9.11 15.48
N ILE A 180 -37.98 -9.98 16.41
CA ILE A 180 -37.68 -11.42 16.35
C ILE A 180 -38.20 -12.04 15.04
N MET A 181 -39.46 -11.78 14.67
CA MET A 181 -40.02 -12.28 13.42
C MET A 181 -39.22 -11.83 12.19
N ARG A 182 -38.94 -10.52 12.09
CA ARG A 182 -38.29 -9.93 10.91
C ARG A 182 -36.79 -10.17 10.82
N ASN A 183 -36.10 -10.25 11.96
CA ASN A 183 -34.64 -10.27 12.01
C ASN A 183 -34.07 -11.65 12.36
N LEU A 184 -34.88 -12.57 12.91
CA LEU A 184 -34.48 -13.95 13.21
C LEU A 184 -35.30 -14.96 12.41
N ILE A 185 -36.62 -15.00 12.56
CA ILE A 185 -37.42 -16.08 11.94
C ILE A 185 -37.37 -15.98 10.42
N GLU A 186 -37.83 -14.85 9.86
CA GLU A 186 -37.92 -14.62 8.42
C GLU A 186 -36.59 -14.86 7.67
N PRO A 187 -35.44 -14.27 8.05
CA PRO A 187 -34.20 -14.41 7.29
C PRO A 187 -33.67 -15.84 7.28
N TYR A 188 -33.69 -16.54 8.41
CA TYR A 188 -33.15 -17.91 8.48
C TYR A 188 -34.09 -18.92 7.82
N VAL A 189 -35.41 -18.73 7.91
CA VAL A 189 -36.38 -19.55 7.17
C VAL A 189 -36.22 -19.35 5.67
N LYS A 190 -36.10 -18.09 5.22
CA LYS A 190 -35.88 -17.76 3.81
C LYS A 190 -34.62 -18.43 3.27
N ASP A 191 -33.49 -18.31 3.96
CA ASP A 191 -32.23 -18.91 3.52
C ASP A 191 -32.32 -20.44 3.44
N ALA A 192 -33.00 -21.08 4.41
CA ALA A 192 -33.17 -22.53 4.41
C ALA A 192 -34.07 -23.04 3.28
N ILE A 193 -35.11 -22.27 2.93
CA ILE A 193 -36.02 -22.60 1.81
C ILE A 193 -35.34 -22.36 0.47
N GLU A 194 -34.55 -21.29 0.33
CA GLU A 194 -33.89 -20.93 -0.93
C GLU A 194 -32.71 -21.86 -1.25
N SER A 195 -31.89 -22.27 -0.27
CA SER A 195 -30.69 -23.08 -0.52
C SER A 195 -30.25 -23.89 0.71
N LEU A 196 -30.86 -25.06 0.90
CA LEU A 196 -30.59 -25.93 2.05
C LEU A 196 -29.16 -26.51 2.08
N ASP A 197 -28.56 -26.73 0.91
CA ASP A 197 -27.19 -27.24 0.71
C ASP A 197 -26.09 -26.25 1.13
N THR A 198 -26.42 -24.96 1.19
CA THR A 198 -25.53 -23.89 1.66
C THR A 198 -25.91 -23.34 3.04
N TYR A 199 -26.98 -23.86 3.63
CA TYR A 199 -27.43 -23.48 4.97
C TYR A 199 -26.54 -24.10 6.07
N PRO A 200 -26.24 -23.38 7.17
CA PRO A 200 -26.52 -21.97 7.40
C PRO A 200 -25.55 -21.05 6.63
N SER A 201 -26.11 -20.13 5.83
CA SER A 201 -25.32 -19.19 5.00
C SER A 201 -24.87 -17.96 5.78
N ARG A 202 -25.54 -17.63 6.88
CA ARG A 202 -25.23 -16.47 7.73
C ARG A 202 -24.06 -16.77 8.66
N ARG A 203 -23.06 -15.89 8.65
CA ARG A 203 -21.89 -15.94 9.52
C ARG A 203 -22.12 -15.03 10.72
N THR A 204 -22.24 -15.60 11.91
CA THR A 204 -22.44 -14.86 13.17
C THR A 204 -21.20 -14.97 14.03
N THR A 205 -20.75 -13.87 14.64
CA THR A 205 -19.57 -13.91 15.52
C THR A 205 -19.82 -14.84 16.72
N LEU A 206 -19.01 -15.89 16.81
CA LEU A 206 -19.12 -16.90 17.86
C LEU A 206 -18.49 -16.40 19.18
N THR A 207 -19.07 -16.78 20.31
CA THR A 207 -18.51 -16.51 21.65
C THR A 207 -18.45 -17.79 22.47
N GLY A 208 -17.41 -17.95 23.31
CA GLY A 208 -17.23 -19.18 24.08
C GLY A 208 -16.75 -20.35 23.21
N ILE A 209 -15.98 -20.04 22.16
CA ILE A 209 -15.46 -21.04 21.23
C ILE A 209 -14.55 -22.01 21.99
N ASN A 210 -14.88 -23.30 21.97
CA ASN A 210 -13.97 -24.36 22.40
C ASN A 210 -12.78 -24.47 21.43
N PRO A 211 -11.55 -24.07 21.81
CA PRO A 211 -10.43 -24.03 20.87
C PRO A 211 -10.07 -25.42 20.33
N LYS A 212 -10.37 -26.50 21.07
CA LYS A 212 -10.09 -27.88 20.62
C LYS A 212 -10.97 -28.28 19.45
N LEU A 213 -12.27 -28.00 19.53
CA LEU A 213 -13.22 -28.30 18.46
C LEU A 213 -12.94 -27.44 17.22
N GLN A 214 -12.72 -26.13 17.40
CA GLN A 214 -12.38 -25.24 16.29
C GLN A 214 -11.08 -25.67 15.60
N ASN A 215 -10.03 -25.98 16.35
CA ASN A 215 -8.76 -26.43 15.77
C ASN A 215 -8.91 -27.76 15.04
N LYS A 216 -9.74 -28.68 15.54
CA LYS A 216 -10.04 -29.96 14.88
C LYS A 216 -10.67 -29.74 13.52
N ILE A 217 -11.66 -28.85 13.43
CA ILE A 217 -12.31 -28.47 12.16
C ILE A 217 -11.31 -27.78 11.23
N TYR A 218 -10.58 -26.79 11.73
CA TYR A 218 -9.70 -25.95 10.91
C TYR A 218 -8.41 -26.65 10.46
N ASN A 219 -8.00 -27.72 11.14
CA ASN A 219 -6.82 -28.52 10.76
C ASN A 219 -7.14 -29.66 9.80
N ASP A 220 -8.40 -29.91 9.50
CA ASP A 220 -8.80 -30.87 8.48
C ASP A 220 -8.35 -30.39 7.09
N THR A 221 -7.43 -31.10 6.44
CA THR A 221 -6.90 -30.70 5.12
C THR A 221 -7.79 -31.11 3.96
N GLU A 222 -8.79 -31.95 4.19
CA GLU A 222 -9.70 -32.45 3.15
C GLU A 222 -10.87 -31.49 2.90
N LEU A 223 -11.11 -30.54 3.81
CA LEU A 223 -12.22 -29.59 3.74
C LEU A 223 -11.78 -28.20 3.28
N GLU A 224 -12.58 -27.59 2.41
CA GLU A 224 -12.42 -26.18 2.02
C GLU A 224 -12.73 -25.22 3.18
N ASP A 225 -12.14 -24.02 3.14
CA ASP A 225 -12.28 -23.00 4.19
C ASP A 225 -13.75 -22.58 4.41
N ASP A 226 -14.56 -22.49 3.36
CA ASP A 226 -15.98 -22.14 3.48
C ASP A 226 -16.78 -23.24 4.21
N ILE A 227 -16.51 -24.51 3.89
CA ILE A 227 -17.12 -25.67 4.57
C ILE A 227 -16.71 -25.70 6.04
N LYS A 228 -15.44 -25.45 6.35
CA LYS A 228 -14.95 -25.37 7.74
C LYS A 228 -15.64 -24.28 8.55
N ILE A 229 -15.81 -23.09 7.96
CA ILE A 229 -16.49 -21.98 8.62
C ILE A 229 -17.98 -22.34 8.82
N ARG A 230 -18.65 -22.85 7.78
CA ARG A 230 -20.06 -23.26 7.85
C ARG A 230 -20.30 -24.34 8.91
N LEU A 231 -19.45 -25.36 8.94
CA LEU A 231 -19.50 -26.44 9.92
C LEU A 231 -19.28 -25.93 11.34
N THR A 232 -18.32 -25.01 11.54
CA THR A 232 -18.10 -24.37 12.84
C THR A 232 -19.33 -23.57 13.25
N GLN A 233 -19.88 -22.72 12.39
CA GLN A 233 -21.10 -21.96 12.69
C GLN A 233 -22.26 -22.89 13.07
N PHE A 234 -22.46 -23.97 12.30
CA PHE A 234 -23.51 -24.94 12.55
C PHE A 234 -23.36 -25.64 13.91
N MET A 235 -22.18 -26.17 14.21
CA MET A 235 -21.93 -26.91 15.47
C MET A 235 -22.04 -26.05 16.73
N TYR A 236 -21.77 -24.74 16.64
CA TYR A 236 -21.83 -23.83 17.80
C TYR A 236 -23.17 -23.13 17.97
N ILE A 237 -23.89 -22.85 16.87
CA ILE A 237 -25.18 -22.16 16.95
C ILE A 237 -26.33 -23.16 17.04
N TRP A 238 -26.35 -24.21 16.21
CA TRP A 238 -27.40 -25.23 16.25
C TRP A 238 -27.07 -26.38 17.20
N GLY A 239 -25.78 -26.60 17.47
CA GLY A 239 -25.31 -27.64 18.37
C GLY A 239 -24.84 -27.07 19.71
N ASN A 240 -24.33 -27.92 20.58
CA ASN A 240 -23.86 -27.54 21.91
C ASN A 240 -22.42 -27.00 21.93
N GLY A 241 -21.75 -26.86 20.77
CA GLY A 241 -20.38 -26.36 20.65
C GLY A 241 -19.31 -27.28 21.28
N ARG A 242 -19.62 -28.56 21.52
CA ARG A 242 -18.70 -29.54 22.13
C ARG A 242 -18.37 -30.68 21.17
N ASP A 243 -17.18 -31.24 21.32
CA ASP A 243 -16.69 -32.41 20.59
C ASP A 243 -17.22 -33.71 21.22
N GLU A 244 -18.55 -33.84 21.32
CA GLU A 244 -19.25 -34.94 21.98
C GLU A 244 -20.12 -35.72 20.98
N ILE A 245 -20.12 -37.05 21.09
CA ILE A 245 -20.95 -37.96 20.29
C ILE A 245 -21.67 -38.93 21.21
N TYR A 246 -22.96 -39.16 20.95
CA TYR A 246 -23.76 -40.17 21.63
C TYR A 246 -24.80 -40.77 20.68
N GLU A 247 -25.38 -41.91 21.06
CA GLU A 247 -26.44 -42.58 20.31
C GLU A 247 -27.73 -42.63 21.14
N GLU A 248 -28.85 -42.27 20.52
CA GLU A 248 -30.18 -42.32 21.14
C GLU A 248 -31.20 -42.87 20.14
N ASN A 249 -31.96 -43.90 20.54
CA ASN A 249 -32.98 -44.55 19.70
C ASN A 249 -32.47 -44.99 18.31
N GLY A 250 -31.20 -45.41 18.20
CA GLY A 250 -30.56 -45.81 16.94
C GLY A 250 -30.13 -44.64 16.04
N ILE A 251 -30.21 -43.40 16.53
CA ILE A 251 -29.75 -42.19 15.83
C ILE A 251 -28.46 -41.71 16.50
N ARG A 252 -27.41 -41.50 15.70
CA ARG A 252 -26.15 -40.89 16.15
C ARG A 252 -26.28 -39.38 16.21
N TYR A 253 -25.85 -38.79 17.33
CA TYR A 253 -25.82 -37.34 17.54
C TYR A 253 -24.37 -36.85 17.65
N ILE A 254 -24.05 -35.73 16.97
CA ILE A 254 -22.76 -35.04 16.98
C ILE A 254 -23.02 -33.62 17.48
N ALA A 255 -22.32 -33.21 18.55
CA ALA A 255 -22.56 -31.91 19.20
C ALA A 255 -24.05 -31.66 19.55
N GLY A 256 -24.81 -32.72 19.83
CA GLY A 256 -26.25 -32.63 20.14
C GLY A 256 -27.18 -32.54 18.93
N ILE A 257 -26.68 -32.66 17.70
CA ILE A 257 -27.46 -32.65 16.46
C ILE A 257 -27.43 -34.02 15.81
N ALA A 258 -28.55 -34.50 15.26
CA ALA A 258 -28.62 -35.79 14.58
C ALA A 258 -27.75 -35.84 13.32
N GLU A 259 -27.07 -36.97 13.08
CA GLU A 259 -26.20 -37.19 11.92
C GLU A 259 -26.92 -36.96 10.58
N SER A 260 -28.20 -37.30 10.51
CA SER A 260 -29.05 -37.07 9.34
C SER A 260 -29.18 -35.59 8.96
N VAL A 261 -29.11 -34.68 9.93
CA VAL A 261 -29.20 -33.23 9.68
C VAL A 261 -27.91 -32.72 9.01
N TYR A 262 -26.74 -33.20 9.45
CA TYR A 262 -25.48 -32.88 8.77
C TYR A 262 -25.51 -33.34 7.31
N LYS A 263 -26.02 -34.55 7.06
CA LYS A 263 -26.18 -35.11 5.71
C LYS A 263 -27.16 -34.28 4.86
N GLU A 264 -28.29 -33.86 5.44
CA GLU A 264 -29.28 -33.00 4.78
C GLU A 264 -28.69 -31.64 4.36
N LEU A 265 -27.78 -31.09 5.18
CA LEU A 265 -27.07 -29.83 4.91
C LEU A 265 -25.77 -29.99 4.09
N GLY A 266 -25.45 -31.21 3.63
CA GLY A 266 -24.19 -31.50 2.95
C GLY A 266 -22.93 -31.18 3.77
N LEU A 267 -23.03 -31.18 5.11
CA LEU A 267 -21.93 -30.93 6.02
C LEU A 267 -21.19 -32.25 6.35
N PRO A 268 -19.85 -32.23 6.44
CA PRO A 268 -19.08 -33.42 6.78
C PRO A 268 -19.30 -33.82 8.24
N LEU A 269 -19.21 -35.12 8.51
CA LEU A 269 -19.34 -35.68 9.84
C LEU A 269 -17.98 -35.64 10.54
N ILE A 270 -17.96 -35.13 11.78
CA ILE A 270 -16.75 -35.12 12.61
C ILE A 270 -16.91 -36.14 13.72
N ASP A 271 -15.94 -37.05 13.84
CA ASP A 271 -15.84 -37.94 15.00
C ASP A 271 -15.48 -37.14 16.25
N GLY A 272 -15.90 -37.57 17.43
CA GLY A 272 -15.76 -36.83 18.68
C GLY A 272 -15.71 -37.76 19.88
N LYS A 273 -15.70 -37.22 21.09
CA LYS A 273 -15.63 -38.03 22.31
C LYS A 273 -16.97 -38.71 22.56
N ALA A 274 -16.97 -40.04 22.62
CA ALA A 274 -18.14 -40.82 23.01
C ALA A 274 -18.51 -40.50 24.47
N VAL A 275 -19.73 -40.01 24.69
CA VAL A 275 -20.28 -39.69 26.02
C VAL A 275 -21.61 -40.42 26.23
N SER A 276 -21.95 -40.68 27.49
CA SER A 276 -23.30 -41.13 27.84
C SER A 276 -24.31 -39.99 27.63
N LYS A 277 -25.54 -40.31 27.20
CA LYS A 277 -26.63 -39.34 26.95
C LYS A 277 -26.65 -38.21 28.00
N PRO A 278 -26.64 -36.93 27.59
CA PRO A 278 -26.85 -35.81 28.51
C PRO A 278 -28.23 -35.91 29.16
N LYS A 279 -28.32 -35.83 30.50
CA LYS A 279 -29.60 -35.61 31.17
C LYS A 279 -30.07 -34.20 30.79
N VAL A 280 -31.27 -34.09 30.22
CA VAL A 280 -31.84 -32.82 29.77
C VAL A 280 -31.92 -31.86 30.96
N SER A 281 -31.04 -30.86 30.96
CA SER A 281 -31.13 -29.64 31.74
C SER A 281 -30.95 -28.50 30.75
N ILE A 282 -32.02 -28.04 30.13
CA ILE A 282 -32.02 -26.72 29.50
C ILE A 282 -32.17 -25.74 30.67
N THR A 283 -31.06 -25.43 31.30
CA THR A 283 -30.89 -24.19 32.05
C THR A 283 -29.56 -23.65 31.57
N ALA A 284 -29.59 -22.51 30.89
CA ALA A 284 -28.38 -21.71 30.73
C ALA A 284 -27.77 -21.55 32.13
N GLU A 285 -26.49 -21.89 32.29
CA GLU A 285 -25.74 -21.56 33.50
C GLU A 285 -25.71 -20.04 33.63
N VAL A 286 -26.69 -19.49 34.35
CA VAL A 286 -26.61 -18.13 34.88
C VAL A 286 -25.59 -18.22 36.01
N THR A 287 -24.36 -17.83 35.72
CA THR A 287 -23.37 -17.49 36.75
C THR A 287 -23.89 -16.29 37.55
N VAL A 288 -24.66 -16.55 38.61
CA VAL A 288 -24.82 -15.65 39.74
C VAL A 288 -23.82 -16.09 40.81
N PRO A 289 -22.90 -15.22 41.29
CA PRO A 289 -21.89 -15.64 42.25
C PRO A 289 -22.50 -15.76 43.65
N GLU A 290 -22.83 -16.98 44.09
CA GLU A 290 -23.03 -17.25 45.51
C GLU A 290 -21.69 -17.51 46.20
N LYS A 291 -21.33 -16.61 47.11
CA LYS A 291 -20.27 -16.82 48.10
C LYS A 291 -20.68 -17.97 49.03
N LYS A 292 -20.09 -19.16 48.84
CA LYS A 292 -19.80 -20.08 49.95
C LYS A 292 -18.39 -20.64 49.79
N VAL A 293 -17.57 -20.27 50.77
CA VAL A 293 -16.22 -20.77 51.00
C VAL A 293 -16.33 -22.24 51.39
N ASN A 294 -15.66 -23.13 50.66
CA ASN A 294 -14.98 -24.28 51.25
C ASN A 294 -13.80 -24.72 50.36
N HIS A 295 -12.70 -25.00 51.04
CA HIS A 295 -11.37 -25.16 50.52
C HIS A 295 -11.12 -26.49 49.77
N ASN A 296 -10.29 -26.36 48.74
CA ASN A 296 -9.30 -27.32 48.22
C ASN A 296 -9.79 -28.51 47.36
N GLU A 297 -9.79 -28.27 46.04
CA GLU A 297 -8.94 -29.01 45.09
C GLU A 297 -8.68 -28.10 43.88
N VAL A 298 -7.44 -27.60 43.76
CA VAL A 298 -7.03 -26.67 42.70
C VAL A 298 -6.70 -27.49 41.45
N VAL A 299 -7.68 -27.70 40.58
CA VAL A 299 -7.40 -27.90 39.15
C VAL A 299 -7.21 -26.50 38.58
N ASN A 300 -5.96 -26.14 38.30
CA ASN A 300 -5.60 -24.87 37.67
C ASN A 300 -6.17 -24.86 36.25
N VAL A 301 -7.39 -24.35 36.06
CA VAL A 301 -7.88 -23.94 34.74
C VAL A 301 -7.18 -22.63 34.42
N GLU A 302 -6.12 -22.70 33.61
CA GLU A 302 -5.43 -21.50 33.11
C GLU A 302 -6.46 -20.58 32.45
N LYS A 303 -6.69 -19.40 33.06
CA LYS A 303 -7.48 -18.35 32.43
C LYS A 303 -6.73 -17.89 31.18
N GLU A 304 -7.36 -18.05 30.02
CA GLU A 304 -6.82 -17.63 28.73
C GLU A 304 -6.51 -16.12 28.72
N ASN A 305 -5.40 -15.71 28.10
CA ASN A 305 -4.95 -14.32 28.08
C ASN A 305 -5.98 -13.43 27.35
N GLU A 306 -6.50 -12.41 28.05
CA GLU A 306 -7.55 -11.52 27.55
C GLU A 306 -7.18 -10.83 26.23
N GLN A 307 -5.91 -10.44 26.04
CA GLN A 307 -5.48 -9.78 24.79
C GLN A 307 -5.49 -10.73 23.60
N VAL A 308 -5.14 -12.01 23.82
CA VAL A 308 -5.20 -13.04 22.78
C VAL A 308 -6.65 -13.24 22.34
N VAL A 309 -7.57 -13.38 23.30
CA VAL A 309 -9.00 -13.56 23.01
C VAL A 309 -9.58 -12.36 22.25
N VAL A 310 -9.22 -11.14 22.64
CA VAL A 310 -9.69 -9.92 21.97
C VAL A 310 -9.14 -9.81 20.54
N ALA A 311 -7.84 -10.08 20.35
CA ALA A 311 -7.22 -10.01 19.03
C ALA A 311 -7.80 -11.07 18.07
N LEU A 312 -7.97 -12.32 18.53
CA LEU A 312 -8.52 -13.39 17.69
C LEU A 312 -9.98 -13.14 17.31
N LYS A 313 -10.80 -12.57 18.21
CA LYS A 313 -12.17 -12.15 17.87
C LYS A 313 -12.21 -11.13 16.74
N GLU A 314 -11.25 -10.22 16.68
CA GLU A 314 -11.15 -9.23 15.60
C GLU A 314 -10.72 -9.87 14.27
N VAL A 315 -9.81 -10.84 14.31
CA VAL A 315 -9.40 -11.62 13.13
C VAL A 315 -10.53 -12.52 12.63
N ASP A 316 -11.29 -13.14 13.54
CA ASP A 316 -12.46 -13.96 13.20
C ASP A 316 -13.50 -13.12 12.46
N LYS A 317 -13.83 -11.92 12.96
CA LYS A 317 -14.71 -10.98 12.24
C LYS A 317 -14.21 -10.61 10.85
N TRP A 318 -12.89 -10.47 10.67
CA TRP A 318 -12.27 -10.14 9.38
C TRP A 318 -12.36 -11.26 8.34
N ILE A 319 -12.33 -12.52 8.78
CA ILE A 319 -12.52 -13.69 7.94
C ILE A 319 -14.01 -13.92 7.65
N GLU A 320 -14.86 -13.69 8.65
CA GLU A 320 -16.30 -13.91 8.55
C GLU A 320 -16.99 -12.88 7.66
N ASN A 321 -16.63 -11.59 7.78
CA ASN A 321 -17.29 -10.49 7.09
C ASN A 321 -16.39 -9.86 6.02
N LYS A 322 -16.79 -10.00 4.75
CA LYS A 322 -16.07 -9.46 3.58
C LYS A 322 -15.96 -7.93 3.58
N ASP A 323 -16.93 -7.24 4.17
CA ASP A 323 -16.95 -5.77 4.25
C ASP A 323 -16.21 -5.25 5.49
N TYR A 324 -15.78 -6.14 6.40
CA TYR A 324 -15.07 -5.76 7.60
C TYR A 324 -13.62 -5.40 7.28
N LYS A 325 -13.19 -4.25 7.82
CA LYS A 325 -11.80 -3.83 7.77
C LYS A 325 -11.08 -4.19 9.06
N LEU A 326 -9.99 -4.95 8.97
CA LEU A 326 -9.19 -5.31 10.13
C LEU A 326 -8.53 -4.04 10.70
N SER A 327 -8.86 -3.75 11.96
CA SER A 327 -8.35 -2.57 12.64
C SER A 327 -6.86 -2.73 12.95
N ILE A 328 -6.04 -1.96 12.24
CA ILE A 328 -4.57 -1.92 12.33
C ILE A 328 -4.15 -0.44 12.44
N GLY A 329 -3.23 -0.13 13.34
CA GLY A 329 -2.66 1.21 13.56
C GLY A 329 -3.31 2.08 14.64
N ALA A 330 -4.37 1.62 15.31
CA ALA A 330 -4.96 2.33 16.44
C ALA A 330 -4.25 2.01 17.78
N THR A 331 -4.14 2.99 18.67
CA THR A 331 -3.56 2.87 20.04
C THR A 331 -4.54 2.31 21.07
N THR A 332 -5.73 1.89 20.67
CA THR A 332 -6.69 1.22 21.54
C THR A 332 -6.17 -0.16 21.96
N LYS A 333 -6.41 -0.56 23.23
CA LYS A 333 -5.93 -1.83 23.81
C LYS A 333 -6.23 -3.06 22.95
N ASN A 334 -7.31 -3.03 22.16
CA ASN A 334 -7.76 -4.14 21.32
C ASN A 334 -6.95 -4.32 20.02
N VAL A 335 -6.23 -3.30 19.55
CA VAL A 335 -5.56 -3.27 18.24
C VAL A 335 -4.03 -3.40 18.36
N ARG A 336 -3.48 -3.18 19.56
CA ARG A 336 -2.04 -3.26 19.83
C ARG A 336 -1.47 -4.64 19.48
N ALA A 337 -2.08 -5.71 19.97
CA ALA A 337 -1.59 -7.07 19.75
C ALA A 337 -1.52 -7.45 18.26
N LEU A 338 -2.46 -6.97 17.43
CA LEU A 338 -2.45 -7.19 15.98
C LEU A 338 -1.38 -6.37 15.26
N ASN A 339 -1.16 -5.12 15.68
CA ASN A 339 -0.04 -4.32 15.17
C ASN A 339 1.31 -4.93 15.50
N ASP A 340 1.48 -5.37 16.74
CA ASP A 340 2.69 -6.02 17.23
C ASP A 340 2.89 -7.34 16.48
N ALA A 341 1.85 -8.16 16.30
CA ALA A 341 1.92 -9.38 15.50
C ALA A 341 2.35 -9.12 14.05
N ARG A 342 1.77 -8.12 13.37
CA ARG A 342 2.18 -7.76 11.99
C ARG A 342 3.66 -7.35 11.93
N LYS A 343 4.12 -6.55 12.88
CA LYS A 343 5.53 -6.14 12.96
C LYS A 343 6.42 -7.37 13.19
N ASN A 344 6.06 -8.21 14.15
CA ASN A 344 6.81 -9.41 14.51
C ASN A 344 6.87 -10.42 13.35
N ILE A 345 5.80 -10.58 12.56
CA ILE A 345 5.81 -11.40 11.34
C ILE A 345 6.88 -10.90 10.38
N ASN A 346 6.92 -9.59 10.10
CA ASN A 346 7.89 -9.01 9.18
C ASN A 346 9.32 -9.12 9.70
N ASP A 347 9.54 -8.80 10.99
CA ASP A 347 10.85 -8.92 11.63
C ASP A 347 11.35 -10.39 11.60
N PHE A 348 10.45 -11.35 11.83
CA PHE A 348 10.75 -12.78 11.74
C PHE A 348 11.13 -13.20 10.32
N LEU A 349 10.34 -12.83 9.31
CA LEU A 349 10.62 -13.16 7.91
C LEU A 349 11.97 -12.60 7.45
N TYR A 350 12.28 -11.35 7.82
CA TYR A 350 13.59 -10.74 7.54
C TYR A 350 14.76 -11.52 8.17
N SER A 351 14.55 -12.15 9.33
CA SER A 351 15.60 -12.85 10.08
C SER A 351 15.80 -14.32 9.70
N VAL A 352 14.75 -14.98 9.22
CA VAL A 352 14.73 -16.45 9.00
C VAL A 352 15.03 -16.81 7.56
N ILE A 353 14.61 -15.98 6.60
CA ILE A 353 14.88 -16.23 5.19
C ILE A 353 16.33 -15.86 4.89
N ASP A 354 17.10 -16.81 4.35
CA ASP A 354 18.43 -16.55 3.80
C ASP A 354 18.29 -15.92 2.41
N TRP A 355 18.05 -14.60 2.40
CA TRP A 355 17.81 -13.82 1.19
C TRP A 355 18.91 -13.98 0.15
N THR A 356 20.17 -14.08 0.58
CA THR A 356 21.31 -14.26 -0.31
C THR A 356 21.30 -15.61 -1.01
N SER A 357 21.01 -16.69 -0.28
CA SER A 357 20.87 -18.03 -0.88
C SER A 357 19.67 -18.13 -1.82
N GLU A 358 18.63 -17.33 -1.58
CA GLU A 358 17.44 -17.21 -2.45
C GLU A 358 17.66 -16.24 -3.64
N GLY A 359 18.87 -15.69 -3.82
CA GLY A 359 19.23 -14.84 -4.96
C GLY A 359 18.79 -13.37 -4.83
N VAL A 360 18.41 -12.94 -3.63
CA VAL A 360 17.99 -11.56 -3.35
C VAL A 360 19.17 -10.75 -2.78
N PRO A 361 19.59 -9.65 -3.44
CA PRO A 361 20.63 -8.76 -2.91
C PRO A 361 20.22 -8.12 -1.58
N ILE A 362 21.17 -8.00 -0.65
CA ILE A 362 20.91 -7.34 0.65
C ILE A 362 20.44 -5.89 0.44
N ASP A 363 21.05 -5.19 -0.52
CA ASP A 363 20.70 -3.82 -0.81
C ASP A 363 19.20 -3.69 -1.20
N ALA A 364 18.65 -4.65 -1.95
CA ALA A 364 17.22 -4.70 -2.25
C ALA A 364 16.38 -4.86 -0.96
N MET A 365 16.81 -5.71 -0.03
CA MET A 365 16.17 -5.88 1.29
C MET A 365 16.21 -4.61 2.12
N VAL A 366 17.37 -3.96 2.19
CA VAL A 366 17.57 -2.72 2.95
C VAL A 366 16.70 -1.60 2.39
N LYS A 367 16.55 -1.51 1.06
CA LYS A 367 15.67 -0.52 0.44
C LYS A 367 14.20 -0.75 0.76
N ILE A 368 13.73 -2.00 0.81
CA ILE A 368 12.34 -2.31 1.21
C ILE A 368 12.17 -2.02 2.71
N LYS A 369 13.02 -2.57 3.58
CA LYS A 369 12.96 -2.41 5.04
C LYS A 369 13.02 -0.96 5.50
N ASN A 370 13.86 -0.14 4.86
CA ASN A 370 14.03 1.26 5.22
C ASN A 370 13.03 2.20 4.50
N THR A 371 12.14 1.68 3.67
CA THR A 371 11.03 2.47 3.10
C THR A 371 9.91 2.53 4.14
N SER A 372 9.63 3.73 4.65
CA SER A 372 8.60 3.96 5.66
C SER A 372 7.26 3.39 5.20
N SER A 373 6.60 2.63 6.06
CA SER A 373 5.28 2.02 5.80
C SER A 373 5.26 0.93 4.72
N LYS A 374 6.43 0.46 4.26
CA LYS A 374 6.54 -0.72 3.39
C LYS A 374 6.87 -1.98 4.19
N PHE A 375 6.02 -2.99 4.08
CA PHE A 375 6.17 -4.29 4.74
C PHE A 375 6.45 -5.40 3.71
N LEU A 376 7.07 -6.51 4.12
CA LEU A 376 7.06 -7.73 3.32
C LEU A 376 5.62 -8.24 3.21
N VAL A 377 4.93 -8.27 4.35
CA VAL A 377 3.59 -8.83 4.47
C VAL A 377 2.68 -7.88 5.23
N ALA A 378 1.49 -7.62 4.69
CA ALA A 378 0.39 -6.97 5.39
C ALA A 378 -0.92 -7.73 5.21
N PHE A 379 -1.97 -7.32 5.92
CA PHE A 379 -3.27 -7.98 5.87
C PHE A 379 -4.15 -7.29 4.83
N GLU A 380 -4.88 -8.07 4.01
CA GLU A 380 -5.91 -7.51 3.14
C GLU A 380 -7.00 -6.77 3.95
N ARG A 381 -7.67 -5.80 3.34
CA ARG A 381 -8.77 -5.05 3.97
C ARG A 381 -8.43 -4.47 5.36
N GLN A 382 -7.23 -3.94 5.58
CA GLN A 382 -6.89 -3.25 6.83
C GLN A 382 -7.31 -1.77 6.84
N THR A 383 -7.49 -1.18 8.03
CA THR A 383 -7.91 0.23 8.19
C THR A 383 -6.86 1.25 7.74
N MET A 384 -5.57 0.91 7.89
CA MET A 384 -4.45 1.75 7.47
C MET A 384 -3.87 1.25 6.15
N ASN A 385 -3.81 2.11 5.13
CA ASN A 385 -3.07 1.81 3.90
C ASN A 385 -1.60 1.59 4.26
N SER A 386 -1.17 0.33 4.23
CA SER A 386 0.24 -0.04 4.38
C SER A 386 0.67 -0.60 3.05
N ASP A 387 1.76 -0.06 2.51
CA ASP A 387 2.39 -0.58 1.32
C ASP A 387 3.02 -1.92 1.71
N ALA A 388 2.73 -2.99 0.99
CA ALA A 388 3.28 -4.30 1.29
C ALA A 388 3.60 -5.05 0.01
N VAL A 389 4.66 -5.85 0.06
CA VAL A 389 5.07 -6.69 -1.04
C VAL A 389 4.02 -7.78 -1.29
N VAL A 390 3.50 -8.39 -0.23
CA VAL A 390 2.43 -9.40 -0.28
C VAL A 390 1.30 -9.04 0.69
N LEU A 391 0.05 -9.22 0.24
CA LEU A 391 -1.14 -9.10 1.08
C LEU A 391 -1.64 -10.49 1.46
N LEU A 392 -1.74 -10.76 2.76
CA LEU A 392 -2.34 -11.99 3.27
C LEU A 392 -3.86 -11.92 3.13
N PRO A 393 -4.48 -12.96 2.56
CA PRO A 393 -5.92 -13.05 2.46
C PRO A 393 -6.55 -13.27 3.83
N ALA A 394 -7.82 -12.92 3.98
CA ALA A 394 -8.62 -13.26 5.16
C ALA A 394 -9.02 -14.74 5.09
N SER A 395 -8.05 -15.61 5.37
CA SER A 395 -8.19 -17.06 5.34
C SER A 395 -7.92 -17.67 6.71
N ILE A 396 -8.27 -18.95 6.85
CA ILE A 396 -7.98 -19.72 8.05
C ILE A 396 -6.46 -19.84 8.27
N GLU A 397 -5.67 -19.92 7.19
CA GLU A 397 -4.21 -19.96 7.28
C GLU A 397 -3.66 -18.66 7.88
N SER A 398 -4.07 -17.50 7.37
CA SER A 398 -3.68 -16.19 7.91
C SER A 398 -4.06 -16.03 9.37
N ARG A 399 -5.25 -16.53 9.77
CA ARG A 399 -5.68 -16.58 11.18
C ARG A 399 -4.67 -17.30 12.06
N LYS A 400 -4.23 -18.50 11.64
CA LYS A 400 -3.30 -19.35 12.40
C LYS A 400 -1.94 -18.68 12.56
N ILE A 401 -1.45 -18.00 11.53
CA ILE A 401 -0.19 -17.26 11.57
C ILE A 401 -0.30 -16.04 12.50
N ILE A 402 -1.38 -15.27 12.38
CA ILE A 402 -1.63 -14.14 13.28
C ILE A 402 -1.74 -14.64 14.73
N GLU A 403 -2.47 -15.73 14.99
CA GLU A 403 -2.57 -16.34 16.31
C GLU A 403 -1.20 -16.71 16.89
N ALA A 404 -0.34 -17.36 16.09
CA ALA A 404 1.00 -17.75 16.53
C ALA A 404 1.81 -16.55 17.01
N PHE A 405 1.82 -15.44 16.25
CA PHE A 405 2.57 -14.24 16.60
C PHE A 405 1.93 -13.40 17.71
N VAL A 406 0.61 -13.41 17.84
CA VAL A 406 -0.10 -12.80 18.98
C VAL A 406 0.25 -13.55 20.28
N ARG A 407 0.20 -14.88 20.28
CA ARG A 407 0.57 -15.70 21.45
C ARG A 407 2.06 -15.59 21.77
N TRP A 408 2.93 -15.54 20.77
CA TRP A 408 4.36 -15.28 20.94
C TRP A 408 4.65 -13.95 21.64
N SER A 409 3.90 -12.89 21.31
CA SER A 409 4.04 -11.57 21.95
C SER A 409 3.47 -11.56 23.37
N GLU A 410 2.21 -11.98 23.53
CA GLU A 410 1.44 -11.75 24.76
C GLU A 410 1.59 -12.85 25.83
N VAL A 411 1.93 -14.08 25.42
CA VAL A 411 2.10 -15.22 26.34
C VAL A 411 3.57 -15.57 26.46
N GLY A 412 4.27 -15.66 25.33
CA GLY A 412 5.67 -16.06 25.27
C GLY A 412 6.68 -14.95 25.57
N ASN A 413 6.26 -13.71 25.80
CA ASN A 413 7.15 -12.54 25.97
C ASN A 413 8.24 -12.46 24.89
N LYS A 414 7.86 -12.64 23.62
CA LYS A 414 8.78 -12.70 22.46
C LYS A 414 9.68 -13.94 22.42
N SER A 415 9.21 -15.04 23.00
CA SER A 415 9.83 -16.36 22.90
C SER A 415 8.78 -17.41 22.55
N TRP A 416 9.21 -18.55 22.05
CA TRP A 416 8.34 -19.70 21.81
C TRP A 416 8.14 -20.57 23.07
N ASP A 417 8.56 -20.07 24.25
CA ASP A 417 8.47 -20.76 25.53
C ASP A 417 7.10 -20.51 26.17
N PHE A 418 6.08 -21.20 25.66
CA PHE A 418 4.72 -21.22 26.19
C PHE A 418 4.00 -22.52 25.81
N PRO A 419 2.85 -22.87 26.44
CA PRO A 419 2.12 -24.10 26.12
C PRO A 419 1.82 -24.24 24.63
N ASN A 420 2.22 -25.36 24.03
CA ASN A 420 2.15 -25.66 22.59
C ASN A 420 2.97 -24.73 21.67
N GLY A 421 3.89 -23.92 22.20
CA GLY A 421 4.71 -22.97 21.42
C GLY A 421 5.52 -23.62 20.30
N THR A 422 5.97 -24.86 20.47
CA THR A 422 6.69 -25.63 19.44
C THR A 422 5.82 -25.98 18.23
N ASP A 423 4.53 -26.29 18.43
CA ASP A 423 3.57 -26.54 17.35
C ASP A 423 3.25 -25.25 16.58
N TYR A 424 3.10 -24.12 17.28
CA TYR A 424 2.96 -22.81 16.64
C TYR A 424 4.21 -22.46 15.79
N LEU A 425 5.41 -22.69 16.33
CA LEU A 425 6.66 -22.46 15.58
C LEU A 425 6.74 -23.35 14.33
N TYR A 426 6.43 -24.64 14.44
CA TYR A 426 6.42 -25.56 13.30
C TYR A 426 5.48 -25.07 12.19
N ARG A 427 4.28 -24.60 12.55
CA ARG A 427 3.33 -24.02 11.58
C ARG A 427 3.87 -22.77 10.91
N VAL A 428 4.45 -21.86 11.68
CA VAL A 428 5.06 -20.63 11.15
C VAL A 428 6.21 -20.95 10.20
N GLN A 429 7.06 -21.93 10.53
CA GLN A 429 8.14 -22.38 9.64
C GLN A 429 7.61 -22.97 8.33
N LYS A 430 6.59 -23.84 8.40
CA LYS A 430 5.96 -24.42 7.20
C LYS A 430 5.34 -23.33 6.31
N TRP A 431 4.66 -22.35 6.91
CA TRP A 431 4.12 -21.21 6.18
C TRP A 431 5.20 -20.30 5.60
N THR A 432 6.30 -20.11 6.32
CA THR A 432 7.43 -19.32 5.82
C THR A 432 8.00 -19.96 4.56
N GLU A 433 8.13 -21.28 4.53
CA GLU A 433 8.60 -21.99 3.33
C GLU A 433 7.59 -21.92 2.17
N SER A 434 6.27 -21.92 2.45
CA SER A 434 5.26 -21.82 1.39
C SER A 434 5.15 -20.43 0.76
N ILE A 435 5.39 -19.36 1.54
CA ILE A 435 5.31 -17.97 1.06
C ILE A 435 6.64 -17.44 0.52
N LYS A 436 7.76 -18.13 0.80
CA LYS A 436 9.13 -17.68 0.48
C LYS A 436 9.31 -17.32 -1.00
N SER A 437 8.91 -18.20 -1.92
CA SER A 437 9.05 -17.97 -3.36
C SER A 437 8.27 -16.75 -3.83
N LEU A 438 7.07 -16.55 -3.29
CA LEU A 438 6.23 -15.39 -3.60
C LEU A 438 6.88 -14.10 -3.12
N LEU A 439 7.48 -14.10 -1.93
CA LEU A 439 8.19 -12.94 -1.39
C LEU A 439 9.41 -12.59 -2.25
N VAL A 440 10.25 -13.58 -2.57
CA VAL A 440 11.44 -13.41 -3.42
C VAL A 440 11.06 -12.81 -4.76
N ASP A 441 10.04 -13.37 -5.41
CA ASP A 441 9.57 -12.88 -6.70
C ASP A 441 9.04 -11.45 -6.61
N SER A 442 8.17 -11.16 -5.64
CA SER A 442 7.56 -9.84 -5.46
C SER A 442 8.56 -8.75 -5.02
N ILE A 443 9.71 -9.15 -4.48
CA ILE A 443 10.82 -8.24 -4.17
C ILE A 443 11.56 -7.88 -5.46
N LEU A 444 11.92 -8.88 -6.28
CA LEU A 444 12.75 -8.69 -7.47
C LEU A 444 11.95 -8.18 -8.66
N HIS A 445 10.64 -8.42 -8.69
CA HIS A 445 9.75 -8.10 -9.79
C HIS A 445 8.59 -7.20 -9.35
N TYR A 446 8.10 -6.39 -10.28
CA TYR A 446 6.87 -5.61 -10.15
C TYR A 446 6.25 -5.45 -11.55
N ASP A 447 4.93 -5.51 -11.68
CA ASP A 447 4.21 -5.39 -12.98
C ASP A 447 4.83 -6.22 -14.14
N ASN A 448 5.26 -7.45 -13.84
CA ASN A 448 5.98 -8.36 -14.74
C ASN A 448 7.35 -7.86 -15.26
N LYS A 449 7.96 -6.87 -14.58
CA LYS A 449 9.30 -6.34 -14.86
C LYS A 449 10.26 -6.70 -13.71
N THR A 450 11.49 -7.08 -14.03
CA THR A 450 12.56 -7.22 -13.03
C THR A 450 13.13 -5.86 -12.69
N ALA A 451 13.24 -5.52 -11.40
CA ALA A 451 13.79 -4.25 -10.94
C ALA A 451 15.28 -4.12 -11.33
N ASP A 452 15.64 -3.11 -12.12
CA ASP A 452 16.97 -2.93 -12.73
C ASP A 452 17.70 -1.67 -12.22
N TYR A 453 17.37 -1.24 -11.00
CA TYR A 453 17.90 -0.01 -10.41
C TYR A 453 19.44 0.00 -10.25
N PHE A 454 20.07 -1.18 -10.17
CA PHE A 454 21.53 -1.31 -10.21
C PHE A 454 22.10 -0.79 -11.54
N SER A 455 21.47 -1.13 -12.66
CA SER A 455 21.92 -0.71 -13.98
C SER A 455 21.84 0.82 -14.14
N TYR A 456 20.79 1.44 -13.63
CA TYR A 456 20.65 2.90 -13.67
C TYR A 456 21.66 3.61 -12.77
N ALA A 457 21.90 3.10 -11.55
CA ALA A 457 22.93 3.64 -10.67
C ALA A 457 24.33 3.51 -11.27
N THR A 458 24.61 2.37 -11.91
CA THR A 458 25.88 2.10 -12.61
C THR A 458 26.08 3.05 -13.80
N ALA A 459 25.04 3.26 -14.62
CA ALA A 459 25.11 4.20 -15.73
C ALA A 459 25.32 5.64 -15.25
N ALA A 460 24.62 6.06 -14.20
CA ALA A 460 24.79 7.38 -13.59
C ALA A 460 26.23 7.59 -13.07
N GLU A 461 26.82 6.57 -12.43
CA GLU A 461 28.22 6.64 -11.97
C GLU A 461 29.20 6.68 -13.15
N PHE A 462 28.93 6.00 -14.27
CA PHE A 462 29.75 6.16 -15.46
C PHE A 462 29.67 7.58 -16.04
N TYR A 463 28.49 8.22 -16.06
CA TYR A 463 28.38 9.63 -16.45
C TYR A 463 29.22 10.53 -15.52
N HIS A 464 29.17 10.30 -14.21
CA HIS A 464 30.02 11.01 -13.24
C HIS A 464 31.52 10.82 -13.56
N LEU A 465 31.97 9.59 -13.82
CA LEU A 465 33.37 9.29 -14.16
C LEU A 465 33.81 9.92 -15.49
N ILE A 466 32.91 10.00 -16.48
CA ILE A 466 33.16 10.70 -17.74
C ILE A 466 33.34 12.19 -17.48
N LEU A 467 32.41 12.82 -16.74
CA LEU A 467 32.43 14.26 -16.47
C LEU A 467 33.63 14.70 -15.61
N ASN A 468 34.08 13.84 -14.69
CA ASN A 468 35.27 14.06 -13.87
C ASN A 468 36.59 13.68 -14.59
N GLY A 469 36.53 13.28 -15.86
CA GLY A 469 37.72 12.98 -16.66
C GLY A 469 38.46 11.70 -16.24
N SER A 470 37.82 10.80 -15.48
CA SER A 470 38.39 9.48 -15.14
C SER A 470 38.40 8.52 -16.33
N CYS A 471 37.60 8.81 -17.37
CA CYS A 471 37.43 7.98 -18.56
C CYS A 471 38.29 8.39 -19.77
N LYS A 472 39.28 9.29 -19.62
CA LYS A 472 40.12 9.85 -20.71
C LYS A 472 40.82 8.81 -21.59
N LYS A 473 41.05 7.59 -21.10
CA LYS A 473 41.75 6.50 -21.81
C LYS A 473 40.85 5.72 -22.77
N TYR A 474 39.54 5.97 -22.74
CA TYR A 474 38.57 5.24 -23.55
C TYR A 474 38.07 6.10 -24.70
N GLN A 475 37.53 5.44 -25.73
CA GLN A 475 36.93 6.08 -26.90
C GLN A 475 35.43 5.80 -27.01
N ASN A 476 34.98 4.68 -26.45
CA ASN A 476 33.58 4.28 -26.43
C ASN A 476 33.23 3.66 -25.06
N PRO A 477 31.93 3.65 -24.68
CA PRO A 477 31.50 3.04 -23.43
C PRO A 477 31.78 1.53 -23.37
N THR A 478 31.68 0.82 -24.51
CA THR A 478 31.82 -0.64 -24.59
C THR A 478 33.18 -1.17 -24.12
N ASN A 479 34.20 -0.31 -24.11
CA ASN A 479 35.55 -0.65 -23.69
C ASN A 479 35.82 -0.39 -22.20
N PHE A 480 34.86 0.10 -21.43
CA PHE A 480 35.06 0.36 -20.01
C PHE A 480 35.42 -0.90 -19.23
N ALA A 481 36.43 -0.78 -18.36
CA ALA A 481 36.77 -1.83 -17.40
C ALA A 481 35.89 -1.69 -16.15
N PRO A 482 35.21 -2.75 -15.67
CA PRO A 482 34.38 -2.69 -14.46
C PRO A 482 35.11 -2.15 -13.21
N ASP A 483 36.42 -2.41 -13.10
CA ASP A 483 37.25 -1.99 -11.96
C ASP A 483 37.33 -0.47 -11.76
N ILE A 484 37.01 0.33 -12.79
CA ILE A 484 37.01 1.79 -12.67
C ILE A 484 36.00 2.28 -11.62
N LEU A 485 34.88 1.57 -11.46
CA LEU A 485 33.82 1.90 -10.49
C LEU A 485 34.26 1.60 -9.05
N LEU A 486 35.23 0.72 -8.85
CA LEU A 486 35.74 0.32 -7.54
C LEU A 486 36.88 1.22 -7.05
N LYS A 487 37.35 2.16 -7.88
CA LYS A 487 38.41 3.08 -7.49
C LYS A 487 37.93 4.07 -6.44
N LYS A 488 38.88 4.54 -5.64
CA LYS A 488 38.63 5.61 -4.66
C LYS A 488 38.19 6.88 -5.40
N LYS A 489 37.19 7.57 -4.85
CA LYS A 489 36.69 8.84 -5.39
C LYS A 489 37.82 9.86 -5.40
N GLU A 490 38.13 10.39 -6.58
CA GLU A 490 39.04 11.50 -6.74
C GLU A 490 38.28 12.81 -6.49
N THR A 491 38.98 13.83 -5.98
CA THR A 491 38.41 15.16 -5.79
C THR A 491 38.16 15.80 -7.15
N VAL A 492 36.96 16.34 -7.34
CA VAL A 492 36.58 17.00 -8.58
C VAL A 492 37.43 18.26 -8.79
N ASP A 493 38.08 18.37 -9.94
CA ASP A 493 38.82 19.55 -10.34
C ASP A 493 37.94 20.49 -11.19
N TYR A 494 37.62 21.65 -10.61
CA TYR A 494 36.86 22.70 -11.29
C TYR A 494 37.75 23.69 -12.05
N ASN A 495 39.07 23.56 -11.96
CA ASN A 495 40.01 24.35 -12.75
C ASN A 495 40.21 23.70 -14.13
N ASN A 496 39.15 23.72 -14.94
CA ASN A 496 39.08 23.08 -16.25
C ASN A 496 38.64 24.08 -17.34
N GLY A 497 38.73 23.66 -18.61
CA GLY A 497 38.34 24.47 -19.77
C GLY A 497 36.88 24.31 -20.19
N HIS A 498 36.12 23.49 -19.49
CA HIS A 498 34.77 23.09 -19.87
C HIS A 498 33.73 24.22 -19.73
N THR A 499 32.63 24.08 -20.47
CA THR A 499 31.47 24.96 -20.39
C THR A 499 30.84 25.02 -19.00
N LYS A 500 30.01 26.06 -18.79
CA LYS A 500 29.18 26.15 -17.59
C LYS A 500 28.21 24.98 -17.49
N ALA A 501 27.59 24.57 -18.60
CA ALA A 501 26.67 23.43 -18.63
C ALA A 501 27.37 22.13 -18.18
N TRP A 502 28.59 21.86 -18.66
CA TRP A 502 29.40 20.73 -18.19
C TRP A 502 29.64 20.78 -16.69
N ASN A 503 30.15 21.92 -16.20
CA ASN A 503 30.47 22.09 -14.78
C ASN A 503 29.23 22.02 -13.87
N ASP A 504 28.07 22.46 -14.35
CA ASP A 504 26.81 22.34 -13.61
C ASP A 504 26.29 20.89 -13.59
N LEU A 505 26.46 20.13 -14.67
CA LEU A 505 26.16 18.69 -14.69
C LEU A 505 27.14 17.89 -13.80
N LEU A 506 28.43 18.25 -13.81
CA LEU A 506 29.45 17.68 -12.94
C LEU A 506 29.13 17.90 -11.45
N LYS A 507 28.64 19.11 -11.07
CA LYS A 507 28.18 19.36 -9.69
C LYS A 507 27.01 18.48 -9.29
N ILE A 508 26.06 18.24 -10.21
CA ILE A 508 24.88 17.38 -9.94
C ILE A 508 25.30 15.92 -9.78
N THR A 509 26.21 15.46 -10.62
CA THR A 509 26.76 14.10 -10.54
C THR A 509 27.67 13.89 -9.34
N SER A 510 28.27 14.96 -8.81
CA SER A 510 29.12 14.92 -7.62
C SER A 510 28.37 15.15 -6.29
N GLY A 511 27.06 15.44 -6.36
CA GLY A 511 26.22 15.74 -5.19
C GLY A 511 25.79 14.51 -4.39
N SER A 512 24.80 14.70 -3.49
CA SER A 512 24.26 13.62 -2.64
C SER A 512 23.71 12.45 -3.46
N ASP A 513 22.92 12.74 -4.49
CA ASP A 513 22.28 11.72 -5.33
C ASP A 513 23.33 10.86 -6.06
N GLY A 514 24.46 11.47 -6.45
CA GLY A 514 25.59 10.78 -7.07
C GLY A 514 26.34 9.90 -6.08
N GLU A 515 26.53 10.37 -4.85
CA GLU A 515 27.10 9.54 -3.78
C GLU A 515 26.19 8.34 -3.45
N ASP A 516 24.88 8.53 -3.45
CA ASP A 516 23.91 7.45 -3.26
C ASP A 516 23.92 6.44 -4.42
N ALA A 517 24.08 6.90 -5.67
CA ALA A 517 24.26 6.03 -6.83
C ALA A 517 25.55 5.21 -6.73
N ARG A 518 26.67 5.86 -6.39
CA ARG A 518 27.96 5.19 -6.18
C ARG A 518 27.90 4.17 -5.05
N ASN A 519 27.28 4.51 -3.91
CA ASN A 519 27.10 3.59 -2.80
C ASN A 519 26.23 2.39 -3.19
N CYS A 520 25.18 2.58 -3.99
CA CYS A 520 24.39 1.49 -4.55
C CYS A 520 25.27 0.52 -5.36
N VAL A 521 26.09 1.05 -6.28
CA VAL A 521 27.02 0.24 -7.10
C VAL A 521 28.01 -0.55 -6.24
N LEU A 522 28.56 0.08 -5.20
CA LEU A 522 29.53 -0.54 -4.31
C LEU A 522 28.93 -1.53 -3.32
N GLN A 523 27.63 -1.46 -3.02
CA GLN A 523 26.99 -2.28 -1.98
C GLN A 523 26.07 -3.38 -2.52
N TYR A 524 25.60 -3.26 -3.76
CA TYR A 524 24.60 -4.19 -4.31
C TYR A 524 25.05 -5.66 -4.30
N TYR A 525 26.33 -5.91 -4.62
CA TYR A 525 26.93 -7.25 -4.64
C TYR A 525 27.69 -7.61 -3.36
N ASN A 526 27.40 -6.93 -2.25
CA ASN A 526 27.90 -7.34 -0.94
C ASN A 526 27.22 -8.62 -0.48
N LEU A 527 28.03 -9.59 -0.05
CA LEU A 527 27.62 -10.82 0.58
C LEU A 527 27.86 -10.70 2.09
N PRO A 528 26.84 -10.77 2.95
CA PRO A 528 27.03 -10.61 4.39
C PRO A 528 27.66 -11.88 4.94
N GLN A 529 28.58 -11.74 5.89
CA GLN A 529 28.98 -12.89 6.69
C GLN A 529 27.89 -13.21 7.71
N GLY A 530 27.20 -14.35 7.54
CA GLY A 530 26.06 -14.79 8.36
C GLY A 530 24.69 -14.42 7.78
N THR A 531 23.61 -14.75 8.48
CA THR A 531 22.22 -14.59 8.00
C THR A 531 21.59 -13.21 8.29
N SER A 532 22.33 -12.29 8.93
CA SER A 532 21.76 -11.00 9.33
C SER A 532 21.90 -9.92 8.25
N ILE A 533 20.77 -9.28 7.92
CA ILE A 533 20.69 -8.06 7.09
C ILE A 533 21.51 -6.90 7.68
N THR A 534 21.82 -6.92 8.98
CA THR A 534 22.58 -5.86 9.66
C THR A 534 24.06 -6.19 9.86
N SER A 535 24.62 -7.14 9.09
CA SER A 535 26.04 -7.47 9.20
C SER A 535 26.93 -6.24 8.95
N THR A 536 28.11 -6.17 9.55
CA THR A 536 29.10 -5.12 9.25
C THR A 536 30.27 -5.66 8.43
N ASN A 537 30.37 -6.99 8.29
CA ASN A 537 31.43 -7.67 7.57
C ASN A 537 30.84 -8.29 6.30
N TYR A 538 31.44 -7.94 5.17
CA TYR A 538 30.97 -8.35 3.86
C TYR A 538 32.12 -8.89 3.01
N GLU A 539 31.82 -9.91 2.23
CA GLU A 539 32.60 -10.28 1.04
C GLU A 539 31.95 -9.64 -0.19
N TYR A 540 32.71 -9.47 -1.26
CA TYR A 540 32.23 -8.82 -2.48
C TYR A 540 32.16 -9.82 -3.63
N ASP A 541 30.97 -10.05 -4.19
CA ASP A 541 30.83 -10.87 -5.39
C ASP A 541 31.28 -10.10 -6.63
N TYR A 542 32.59 -10.04 -6.82
CA TYR A 542 33.21 -9.41 -7.96
C TYR A 542 32.77 -10.04 -9.30
N THR A 543 32.48 -11.35 -9.31
CA THR A 543 32.13 -12.05 -10.56
C THR A 543 30.75 -11.65 -11.07
N ALA A 544 29.75 -11.63 -10.18
CA ALA A 544 28.41 -11.17 -10.51
C ALA A 544 28.40 -9.67 -10.81
N PHE A 545 29.10 -8.87 -10.01
CA PHE A 545 29.31 -7.44 -10.26
C PHE A 545 29.87 -7.17 -11.66
N SER A 546 30.99 -7.82 -12.01
CA SER A 546 31.64 -7.63 -13.31
C SER A 546 30.72 -8.02 -14.48
N LYS A 547 29.94 -9.10 -14.34
CA LYS A 547 28.96 -9.52 -15.35
C LYS A 547 27.83 -8.49 -15.50
N ALA A 548 27.31 -7.97 -14.40
CA ALA A 548 26.24 -6.96 -14.41
C ALA A 548 26.71 -5.62 -14.98
N VAL A 549 27.89 -5.14 -14.58
CA VAL A 549 28.50 -3.93 -15.13
C VAL A 549 28.75 -4.07 -16.64
N ARG A 550 29.22 -5.24 -17.11
CA ARG A 550 29.35 -5.50 -18.56
C ARG A 550 28.00 -5.43 -19.29
N LYS A 551 26.91 -5.89 -18.68
CA LYS A 551 25.56 -5.75 -19.25
C LYS A 551 25.19 -4.28 -19.43
N VAL A 552 25.46 -3.43 -18.44
CA VAL A 552 25.26 -1.97 -18.50
C VAL A 552 26.13 -1.33 -19.58
N ILE A 553 27.40 -1.72 -19.65
CA ILE A 553 28.33 -1.21 -20.66
C ILE A 553 27.85 -1.54 -22.08
N ASN A 554 27.27 -2.73 -22.28
CA ASN A 554 26.73 -3.16 -23.58
C ASN A 554 25.51 -2.37 -24.03
N THR A 555 24.79 -1.66 -23.14
CA THR A 555 23.72 -0.72 -23.53
C THR A 555 24.27 0.59 -24.08
N ARG A 556 25.60 0.78 -24.11
CA ARG A 556 26.28 2.03 -24.45
C ARG A 556 25.90 3.22 -23.57
N LEU A 557 25.29 2.94 -22.40
CA LEU A 557 24.76 3.94 -21.46
C LEU A 557 23.61 4.79 -22.05
N GLU A 558 22.95 4.27 -23.08
CA GLU A 558 21.81 4.89 -23.74
C GLU A 558 20.53 4.18 -23.29
N TYR A 559 19.58 4.96 -22.80
CA TYR A 559 18.29 4.50 -22.27
C TYR A 559 17.18 5.40 -22.79
N SER A 560 16.05 4.83 -23.17
CA SER A 560 14.83 5.58 -23.45
C SER A 560 13.98 5.72 -22.19
N ASP A 561 12.98 6.62 -22.24
CA ASP A 561 11.98 6.75 -21.16
C ASP A 561 11.23 5.44 -20.86
N VAL A 562 11.13 4.54 -21.85
CA VAL A 562 10.48 3.23 -21.70
C VAL A 562 11.42 2.22 -21.02
N ASP A 563 12.73 2.36 -21.23
CA ASP A 563 13.74 1.52 -20.59
C ASP A 563 13.94 1.90 -19.11
N LEU A 564 13.60 3.13 -18.74
CA LEU A 564 13.70 3.65 -17.38
C LEU A 564 12.46 3.28 -16.56
N GLN A 565 12.68 2.58 -15.45
CA GLN A 565 11.65 2.14 -14.50
C GLN A 565 11.12 3.27 -13.61
N LEU A 566 10.62 4.34 -14.23
CA LEU A 566 10.03 5.50 -13.55
C LEU A 566 8.69 5.18 -12.85
N ASP A 567 8.19 3.96 -13.01
CA ASP A 567 6.97 3.43 -12.41
C ASP A 567 7.22 2.52 -11.19
N ASP A 568 8.48 2.27 -10.80
CA ASP A 568 8.78 1.35 -9.69
C ASP A 568 8.06 1.79 -8.38
N PRO A 569 7.27 0.89 -7.76
CA PRO A 569 6.52 1.19 -6.55
C PRO A 569 7.40 1.44 -5.33
N VAL A 570 8.66 0.98 -5.33
CA VAL A 570 9.63 1.25 -4.26
C VAL A 570 10.37 2.54 -4.57
N LYS A 571 9.96 3.63 -3.90
CA LYS A 571 10.58 4.95 -4.04
C LYS A 571 12.11 4.91 -3.98
N LYS A 572 12.69 4.14 -3.04
CA LYS A 572 14.16 4.03 -2.90
C LYS A 572 14.87 3.35 -4.08
N ARG A 573 14.17 2.60 -4.92
CA ARG A 573 14.70 2.07 -6.20
C ARG A 573 14.46 3.06 -7.33
N ARG A 574 13.25 3.61 -7.41
CA ARG A 574 12.84 4.57 -8.46
C ARG A 574 13.72 5.82 -8.54
N ILE A 575 14.27 6.30 -7.42
CA ILE A 575 15.15 7.46 -7.40
C ILE A 575 16.36 7.31 -8.35
N TYR A 576 16.86 6.10 -8.61
CA TYR A 576 18.02 5.91 -9.50
C TYR A 576 17.66 6.09 -10.98
N SER A 577 16.47 5.63 -11.41
CA SER A 577 15.98 5.89 -12.76
C SER A 577 15.61 7.37 -12.96
N GLU A 578 15.00 8.01 -11.95
CA GLU A 578 14.70 9.46 -11.97
C GLU A 578 16.00 10.28 -12.05
N TYR A 579 17.03 9.87 -11.30
CA TYR A 579 18.34 10.52 -11.30
C TYR A 579 19.08 10.36 -12.62
N LEU A 580 19.10 9.15 -13.20
CA LEU A 580 19.70 8.92 -14.51
C LEU A 580 18.99 9.74 -15.59
N LYS A 581 17.64 9.78 -15.58
CA LYS A 581 16.87 10.63 -16.50
C LYS A 581 17.29 12.09 -16.42
N LYS A 582 17.40 12.64 -15.20
CA LYS A 582 17.82 14.02 -14.97
C LYS A 582 19.21 14.33 -15.53
N ILE A 583 20.13 13.35 -15.54
CA ILE A 583 21.44 13.48 -16.18
C ILE A 583 21.25 13.48 -17.70
N MET A 584 20.57 12.47 -18.24
CA MET A 584 20.38 12.27 -19.68
C MET A 584 19.67 13.44 -20.36
N ASP A 585 18.68 14.05 -19.72
CA ASP A 585 17.97 15.23 -20.25
C ASP A 585 18.90 16.45 -20.43
N ARG A 586 20.02 16.52 -19.70
CA ARG A 586 20.99 17.63 -19.76
C ARG A 586 22.17 17.34 -20.69
N VAL A 587 22.44 16.06 -20.97
CA VAL A 587 23.56 15.64 -21.82
C VAL A 587 23.52 16.30 -23.21
N PRO A 588 22.38 16.39 -23.93
CA PRO A 588 22.33 17.04 -25.23
C PRO A 588 22.81 18.50 -25.20
N THR A 589 22.34 19.29 -24.22
CA THR A 589 22.74 20.69 -24.05
C THR A 589 24.22 20.82 -23.73
N VAL A 590 24.75 19.96 -22.86
CA VAL A 590 26.19 19.96 -22.53
C VAL A 590 27.03 19.66 -23.77
N VAL A 591 26.66 18.65 -24.54
CA VAL A 591 27.40 18.27 -25.76
C VAL A 591 27.32 19.39 -26.80
N GLU A 592 26.17 20.01 -27.00
CA GLU A 592 25.98 21.11 -27.96
C GLU A 592 26.82 22.35 -27.60
N GLU A 593 26.75 22.81 -26.35
CA GLU A 593 27.52 23.97 -25.89
C GLU A 593 29.03 23.72 -25.99
N GLU A 594 29.49 22.55 -25.55
CA GLU A 594 30.90 22.18 -25.57
C GLU A 594 31.41 22.05 -27.02
N ARG A 595 30.63 21.41 -27.89
CA ARG A 595 30.92 21.27 -29.32
C ARG A 595 31.01 22.63 -30.01
N SER A 596 30.11 23.56 -29.68
CA SER A 596 30.13 24.91 -30.25
C SER A 596 31.40 25.67 -29.87
N LEU A 597 31.86 25.58 -28.62
CA LEU A 597 33.11 26.23 -28.21
C LEU A 597 34.34 25.59 -28.85
N ILE A 598 34.40 24.25 -28.89
CA ILE A 598 35.51 23.52 -29.54
C ILE A 598 35.59 23.94 -31.02
N LYS A 599 34.45 23.99 -31.71
CA LYS A 599 34.38 24.43 -33.10
C LYS A 599 34.92 25.84 -33.29
N LYS A 600 34.49 26.81 -32.47
CA LYS A 600 34.99 28.19 -32.52
C LYS A 600 36.51 28.26 -32.28
N SER A 601 37.03 27.50 -31.33
CA SER A 601 38.47 27.45 -31.06
C SER A 601 39.27 26.86 -32.23
N ILE A 602 38.75 25.82 -32.88
CA ILE A 602 39.37 25.22 -34.06
C ILE A 602 39.29 26.16 -35.27
N GLU A 603 38.15 26.81 -35.51
CA GLU A 603 37.97 27.79 -36.60
C GLU A 603 38.97 28.96 -36.49
N VAL A 604 39.28 29.43 -35.27
CA VAL A 604 40.33 30.46 -35.07
C VAL A 604 41.71 29.94 -35.50
N ILE A 605 42.03 28.68 -35.21
CA ILE A 605 43.31 28.09 -35.59
C ILE A 605 43.38 27.89 -37.11
N GLU A 606 42.34 27.33 -37.71
CA GLU A 606 42.23 27.09 -39.16
C GLU A 606 42.27 28.39 -39.98
N SER A 607 41.83 29.53 -39.41
CA SER A 607 41.89 30.82 -40.10
C SER A 607 43.31 31.35 -40.30
N LEU A 608 44.29 30.85 -39.53
CA LEU A 608 45.67 31.33 -39.52
C LEU A 608 46.69 30.26 -39.91
N ILE A 609 46.34 28.99 -39.74
CA ILE A 609 47.23 27.84 -39.89
C ILE A 609 46.47 26.76 -40.64
N ASP A 610 47.09 26.19 -41.67
CA ASP A 610 46.57 24.97 -42.28
C ASP A 610 46.80 23.80 -41.31
N LEU A 611 45.70 23.27 -40.74
CA LEU A 611 45.78 22.17 -39.78
C LEU A 611 46.17 20.83 -40.43
N ASP A 612 46.24 20.75 -41.76
CA ASP A 612 46.78 19.59 -42.46
C ASP A 612 48.32 19.57 -42.47
N ASP A 613 48.96 20.71 -42.18
CA ASP A 613 50.42 20.85 -42.06
C ASP A 613 50.95 20.63 -40.62
N VAL A 614 50.08 20.20 -39.69
CA VAL A 614 50.44 19.96 -38.27
C VAL A 614 50.38 18.46 -37.98
N ASP A 615 51.54 17.80 -38.10
CA ASP A 615 51.71 16.36 -37.93
C ASP A 615 52.18 15.97 -36.52
N ASP A 616 52.95 16.85 -35.84
CA ASP A 616 53.48 16.58 -34.51
C ASP A 616 53.63 17.82 -33.59
N GLU A 617 54.31 17.63 -32.45
CA GLU A 617 54.53 18.71 -31.47
C GLU A 617 55.59 19.73 -31.91
N ASP A 618 56.48 19.38 -32.83
CA ASP A 618 57.54 20.25 -33.31
C ASP A 618 56.96 21.31 -34.26
N ASP A 619 55.95 20.98 -35.06
CA ASP A 619 55.22 21.95 -35.91
C ASP A 619 54.64 23.11 -35.07
N ILE A 620 54.05 22.78 -33.92
CA ILE A 620 53.53 23.80 -32.99
C ILE A 620 54.65 24.67 -32.45
N LYS A 621 55.83 24.10 -32.17
CA LYS A 621 57.00 24.88 -31.72
C LYS A 621 57.52 25.78 -32.84
N GLU A 622 57.53 25.31 -34.08
CA GLU A 622 57.93 26.08 -35.26
C GLU A 622 57.00 27.26 -35.51
N ILE A 623 55.69 27.06 -35.39
CA ILE A 623 54.69 28.15 -35.44
C ILE A 623 54.96 29.18 -34.35
N VAL A 624 55.16 28.74 -33.10
CA VAL A 624 55.47 29.65 -31.98
C VAL A 624 56.78 30.40 -32.19
N ASP A 625 57.81 29.76 -32.74
CA ASP A 625 59.08 30.42 -33.07
C ASP A 625 58.94 31.39 -34.25
N SER A 626 58.07 31.12 -35.21
CA SER A 626 57.73 32.03 -36.31
C SER A 626 57.02 33.29 -35.79
N ILE A 627 56.07 33.15 -34.86
CA ILE A 627 55.42 34.28 -34.18
C ILE A 627 56.45 35.10 -33.40
N ARG A 628 57.39 34.45 -32.70
CA ARG A 628 58.50 35.14 -32.04
C ARG A 628 59.37 35.90 -33.05
N GLY A 629 59.63 35.30 -34.21
CA GLY A 629 60.35 35.93 -35.32
C GLY A 629 59.65 37.18 -35.86
N PHE A 630 58.31 37.18 -35.92
CA PHE A 630 57.51 38.35 -36.27
C PHE A 630 57.72 39.50 -35.29
N TYR A 631 57.57 39.27 -33.97
CA TYR A 631 57.78 40.31 -32.96
C TYR A 631 59.23 40.83 -32.93
N ASN A 632 60.21 39.96 -33.12
CA ASN A 632 61.62 40.36 -33.22
C ASN A 632 61.88 41.27 -34.44
N ARG A 633 61.28 40.95 -35.60
CA ARG A 633 61.35 41.80 -36.79
C ARG A 633 60.64 43.13 -36.59
N ALA A 634 59.46 43.13 -35.98
CA ALA A 634 58.74 44.35 -35.62
C ALA A 634 59.60 45.26 -34.72
N ASN A 635 60.38 44.68 -33.80
CA ASN A 635 61.30 45.43 -32.94
C ASN A 635 62.45 46.06 -33.73
N GLN A 636 63.07 45.30 -34.64
CA GLN A 636 64.13 45.80 -35.53
C GLN A 636 63.64 46.92 -36.46
N SER A 637 62.38 46.85 -36.90
CA SER A 637 61.74 47.85 -37.76
C SER A 637 61.07 49.00 -36.99
N HIS A 638 61.22 49.06 -35.66
CA HIS A 638 60.60 50.06 -34.79
C HIS A 638 59.07 50.19 -34.98
N ILE A 639 58.37 49.07 -35.15
CA ILE A 639 56.90 48.99 -35.26
C ILE A 639 56.30 48.77 -33.87
N GLY A 640 55.18 49.41 -33.56
CA GLY A 640 54.57 49.38 -32.21
C GLY A 640 54.16 47.99 -31.71
N ALA A 641 53.97 47.02 -32.62
CA ALA A 641 53.69 45.63 -32.28
C ALA A 641 54.76 44.97 -31.39
N ALA A 642 56.03 45.41 -31.48
CA ALA A 642 57.14 44.87 -30.69
C ALA A 642 56.94 44.98 -29.17
N VAL A 643 56.29 46.06 -28.71
CA VAL A 643 56.06 46.32 -27.27
C VAL A 643 54.97 45.42 -26.69
N ARG A 644 54.17 44.76 -27.53
CA ARG A 644 53.02 43.93 -27.14
C ARG A 644 53.33 42.44 -27.05
N MET A 645 54.58 42.06 -27.35
CA MET A 645 55.05 40.67 -27.31
C MET A 645 54.79 40.04 -25.93
N ASP A 646 54.09 38.90 -25.93
CA ASP A 646 53.82 38.13 -24.72
C ASP A 646 54.83 37.00 -24.51
N ASN A 647 55.95 37.31 -23.86
CA ASN A 647 56.96 36.28 -23.60
C ASN A 647 56.43 35.14 -22.72
N GLY A 648 55.52 35.41 -21.79
CA GLY A 648 54.94 34.39 -20.92
C GLY A 648 54.10 33.39 -21.72
N LEU A 649 53.24 33.90 -22.60
CA LEU A 649 52.34 33.10 -23.42
C LEU A 649 53.06 32.33 -24.54
N LEU A 650 54.11 32.92 -25.13
CA LEU A 650 54.99 32.21 -26.07
C LEU A 650 55.75 31.05 -25.39
N LEU A 651 56.29 31.26 -24.19
CA LEU A 651 56.96 30.20 -23.44
C LEU A 651 56.01 29.11 -22.98
N SER A 652 54.78 29.45 -22.57
CA SER A 652 53.78 28.46 -22.16
C SER A 652 53.34 27.59 -23.34
N CYS A 653 53.07 28.19 -24.51
CA CYS A 653 52.71 27.44 -25.71
C CYS A 653 53.85 26.52 -26.16
N LYS A 654 55.11 27.00 -26.15
CA LYS A 654 56.26 26.18 -26.52
C LYS A 654 56.50 25.00 -25.56
N LYS A 655 56.28 25.20 -24.25
CA LYS A 655 56.41 24.13 -23.24
C LYS A 655 55.27 23.11 -23.33
N ASN A 656 54.07 23.55 -23.68
CA ASN A 656 52.87 22.72 -23.73
C ASN A 656 52.51 22.24 -25.14
N ALA A 657 53.45 22.28 -26.08
CA ALA A 657 53.21 21.93 -27.49
C ALA A 657 52.57 20.53 -27.65
N ALA A 658 53.07 19.52 -26.92
CA ALA A 658 52.47 18.17 -26.90
C ALA A 658 50.99 18.17 -26.49
N ILE A 659 50.65 18.96 -25.47
CA ILE A 659 49.29 19.09 -24.95
C ILE A 659 48.40 19.77 -25.98
N ILE A 660 48.88 20.86 -26.59
CA ILE A 660 48.16 21.60 -27.63
C ILE A 660 47.89 20.68 -28.84
N PHE A 661 48.90 19.96 -29.33
CA PHE A 661 48.75 18.99 -30.42
C PHE A 661 47.68 17.95 -30.10
N SER A 662 47.77 17.36 -28.90
CA SER A 662 46.77 16.39 -28.45
C SER A 662 45.37 17.00 -28.33
N ALA A 663 45.27 18.27 -27.94
CA ALA A 663 44.00 18.99 -27.80
C ALA A 663 43.37 19.32 -29.17
N ILE A 664 44.17 19.66 -30.18
CA ILE A 664 43.72 19.82 -31.57
C ILE A 664 43.16 18.48 -32.08
N LYS A 665 43.92 17.38 -31.90
CA LYS A 665 43.48 16.05 -32.30
C LYS A 665 42.19 15.62 -31.59
N ASN A 666 42.12 15.78 -30.27
CA ASN A 666 40.94 15.43 -29.48
C ASN A 666 39.74 16.36 -29.82
N GLY A 667 39.99 17.63 -30.13
CA GLY A 667 38.99 18.59 -30.56
C GLY A 667 38.38 18.21 -31.91
N LYS A 668 39.21 17.90 -32.92
CA LYS A 668 38.75 17.36 -34.22
C LYS A 668 37.90 16.10 -34.01
N GLN A 669 38.36 15.16 -33.17
CA GLN A 669 37.59 13.97 -32.82
C GLN A 669 36.26 14.28 -32.13
N ALA A 670 36.19 15.29 -31.27
CA ALA A 670 34.94 15.68 -30.59
C ALA A 670 33.89 16.31 -31.53
N LEU A 671 34.33 16.82 -32.68
CA LEU A 671 33.48 17.36 -33.74
C LEU A 671 32.94 16.29 -34.71
N GLU A 672 33.52 15.10 -34.74
CA GLU A 672 33.01 13.99 -35.56
C GLU A 672 31.58 13.58 -35.14
N ASP A 673 30.79 13.13 -36.11
CA ASP A 673 29.44 12.63 -35.84
C ASP A 673 29.51 11.26 -35.14
N CYS A 674 29.18 11.28 -33.85
CA CYS A 674 29.14 10.11 -32.98
C CYS A 674 28.01 10.28 -31.96
N SER A 675 27.75 9.26 -31.13
CA SER A 675 26.68 9.34 -30.15
C SER A 675 26.96 10.40 -29.08
N LEU A 676 25.92 10.84 -28.35
CA LEU A 676 26.07 11.84 -27.30
C LEU A 676 27.03 11.37 -26.20
N VAL A 677 26.99 10.08 -25.84
CA VAL A 677 27.87 9.50 -24.82
C VAL A 677 29.31 9.44 -25.31
N GLU A 678 29.53 9.04 -26.57
CA GLU A 678 30.86 9.04 -27.17
C GLU A 678 31.44 10.45 -27.28
N SER A 679 30.61 11.43 -27.62
CA SER A 679 30.98 12.85 -27.63
C SER A 679 31.44 13.31 -26.24
N LEU A 680 30.69 12.99 -25.18
CA LEU A 680 31.09 13.28 -23.81
C LEU A 680 32.43 12.61 -23.43
N ILE A 681 32.65 11.36 -23.82
CA ILE A 681 33.93 10.66 -23.55
C ILE A 681 35.09 11.37 -24.23
N ARG A 682 34.93 11.78 -25.50
CA ARG A 682 35.97 12.51 -26.25
C ARG A 682 36.23 13.88 -25.61
N MET A 683 35.18 14.59 -25.22
CA MET A 683 35.25 15.89 -24.54
C MET A 683 35.86 15.78 -23.15
N SER A 684 35.75 14.65 -22.44
CA SER A 684 36.32 14.45 -21.09
C SER A 684 37.84 14.62 -21.00
N LYS A 685 38.54 14.63 -22.15
CA LYS A 685 39.97 14.95 -22.25
C LYS A 685 40.27 16.45 -22.13
N ASP A 686 39.26 17.28 -22.01
CA ASP A 686 39.31 18.74 -21.89
C ASP A 686 40.14 19.40 -23.01
N PRO A 687 39.73 19.24 -24.28
CA PRO A 687 40.42 19.89 -25.41
C PRO A 687 40.39 21.42 -25.30
N LEU A 688 39.33 22.01 -24.72
CA LEU A 688 39.21 23.45 -24.57
C LEU A 688 40.35 24.05 -23.72
N ASN A 689 40.69 23.42 -22.59
CA ASN A 689 41.78 23.89 -21.75
C ASN A 689 43.15 23.80 -22.46
N GLY A 690 43.35 22.74 -23.24
CA GLY A 690 44.59 22.56 -24.03
C GLY A 690 44.70 23.54 -25.20
N LEU A 691 43.59 23.88 -25.86
CA LEU A 691 43.55 24.81 -26.99
C LEU A 691 43.67 26.28 -26.56
N LYS A 692 43.14 26.63 -25.38
CA LYS A 692 43.02 28.02 -24.93
C LYS A 692 44.31 28.84 -25.01
N PRO A 693 45.48 28.39 -24.49
CA PRO A 693 46.72 29.17 -24.58
C PRO A 693 47.14 29.46 -26.03
N PHE A 694 46.92 28.50 -26.93
CA PHE A 694 47.30 28.62 -28.33
C PHE A 694 46.35 29.54 -29.10
N VAL A 695 45.04 29.41 -28.86
CA VAL A 695 44.02 30.31 -29.42
C VAL A 695 44.24 31.75 -28.96
N ASP A 696 44.56 31.95 -27.67
CA ASP A 696 44.88 33.27 -27.11
C ASP A 696 46.15 33.87 -27.78
N LEU A 697 47.18 33.04 -28.04
CA LEU A 697 48.39 33.46 -28.75
C LEU A 697 48.07 33.93 -30.16
N LEU A 698 47.35 33.11 -30.91
CA LEU A 698 47.02 33.35 -32.31
C LEU A 698 46.11 34.56 -32.47
N SER A 699 45.09 34.69 -31.63
CA SER A 699 44.18 35.85 -31.65
C SER A 699 44.93 37.15 -31.34
N LYS A 700 45.82 37.13 -30.33
CA LYS A 700 46.66 38.29 -29.99
C LYS A 700 47.61 38.64 -31.14
N THR A 701 48.26 37.64 -31.71
CA THR A 701 49.21 37.82 -32.83
C THR A 701 48.50 38.36 -34.05
N SER A 702 47.33 37.84 -34.40
CA SER A 702 46.50 38.33 -35.52
C SER A 702 46.11 39.79 -35.34
N ALA A 703 45.64 40.18 -34.15
CA ALA A 703 45.27 41.56 -33.85
C ALA A 703 46.48 42.52 -33.87
N ASP A 704 47.66 42.03 -33.48
CA ASP A 704 48.90 42.81 -33.57
C ASP A 704 49.43 42.89 -35.01
N LEU A 705 49.23 41.86 -35.82
CA LEU A 705 49.58 41.83 -37.24
C LEU A 705 48.75 42.85 -38.03
N GLU A 706 47.43 42.88 -37.85
CA GLU A 706 46.56 43.88 -38.50
C GLU A 706 46.96 45.31 -38.13
N LYS A 707 47.29 45.56 -36.86
CA LYS A 707 47.74 46.88 -36.40
C LYS A 707 49.11 47.23 -36.94
N ALA A 708 50.02 46.25 -37.06
CA ALA A 708 51.31 46.44 -37.71
C ALA A 708 51.12 46.80 -39.19
N ASP A 709 50.24 46.10 -39.92
CA ASP A 709 49.94 46.40 -41.32
C ASP A 709 49.31 47.78 -41.48
N GLN A 710 48.39 48.18 -40.59
CA GLN A 710 47.84 49.54 -40.58
C GLN A 710 48.91 50.59 -40.31
N GLU A 711 49.81 50.35 -39.36
CA GLU A 711 50.93 51.24 -39.05
C GLU A 711 51.90 51.34 -40.22
N ILE A 712 52.27 50.21 -40.83
CA ILE A 712 53.12 50.16 -42.03
C ILE A 712 52.46 50.92 -43.17
N ASN A 713 51.18 50.67 -43.45
CA ASN A 713 50.44 51.36 -44.50
C ASN A 713 50.33 52.87 -44.23
N THR A 714 50.13 53.28 -42.98
CA THR A 714 50.12 54.70 -42.59
C THR A 714 51.50 55.33 -42.78
N ARG A 715 52.58 54.64 -42.38
CA ARG A 715 53.96 55.11 -42.59
C ARG A 715 54.30 55.18 -44.07
N LEU A 716 53.89 54.20 -44.87
CA LEU A 716 54.03 54.21 -46.33
C LEU A 716 53.25 55.38 -46.95
N GLN A 717 52.00 55.60 -46.55
CA GLN A 717 51.21 56.73 -47.02
C GLN A 717 51.74 58.08 -46.55
N THR A 718 52.40 58.16 -45.39
CA THR A 718 53.05 59.40 -44.91
C THR A 718 54.38 59.63 -45.64
N ALA A 719 55.10 58.56 -45.98
CA ALA A 719 56.31 58.62 -46.81
C ALA A 719 56.01 58.94 -48.29
N ILE A 720 54.81 58.59 -48.77
CA ILE A 720 54.32 58.89 -50.13
C ILE A 720 53.49 60.19 -50.16
N GLY A 721 52.99 60.63 -49.01
CA GLY A 721 52.06 61.74 -48.82
C GLY A 721 52.75 63.00 -48.32
N ASP A 722 53.65 63.52 -49.13
CA ASP A 722 53.56 64.91 -49.57
C ASP A 722 54.15 64.93 -50.98
N GLY A 723 53.28 64.67 -51.96
CA GLY A 723 53.51 65.06 -53.35
C GLY A 723 53.45 66.58 -53.48
N ASN A 724 54.20 67.29 -52.64
CA ASN A 724 54.83 68.54 -53.02
C ASN A 724 56.16 68.16 -53.67
N ASP A 725 56.37 68.64 -54.89
CA ASP A 725 57.58 68.56 -55.72
C ASP A 725 58.89 69.02 -55.03
N GLU A 726 58.90 69.27 -53.72
CA GLU A 726 60.04 69.82 -52.96
C GLU A 726 60.95 68.76 -52.33
N THR A 727 60.50 67.53 -52.05
CA THR A 727 61.42 66.47 -51.54
C THR A 727 62.31 65.84 -52.62
N ILE A 728 62.06 66.15 -53.91
CA ILE A 728 63.00 65.85 -55.00
C ILE A 728 64.25 66.76 -54.93
N GLU A 729 64.20 67.89 -54.20
CA GLU A 729 65.36 68.78 -54.04
C GLU A 729 66.30 68.35 -52.90
N GLU A 730 65.82 67.71 -51.83
CA GLU A 730 66.65 67.41 -50.64
C GLU A 730 67.80 66.42 -50.92
N TYR A 731 67.62 65.50 -51.86
CA TYR A 731 68.65 64.53 -52.24
C TYR A 731 69.19 64.74 -53.67
N LYS A 732 68.88 65.87 -54.31
CA LYS A 732 69.34 66.18 -55.68
C LYS A 732 70.87 66.19 -55.74
N ALA A 733 71.51 66.78 -54.73
CA ALA A 733 72.96 66.86 -54.62
C ALA A 733 73.65 65.50 -54.43
N GLU A 734 73.11 64.59 -53.61
CA GLU A 734 73.64 63.22 -53.51
C GLU A 734 73.37 62.39 -54.77
N LYS A 735 72.23 62.61 -55.44
CA LYS A 735 71.87 61.90 -56.67
C LYS A 735 72.76 62.31 -57.85
N ASP A 736 73.12 63.59 -57.92
CA ASP A 736 74.08 64.10 -58.90
C ASP A 736 75.50 63.63 -58.59
N LYS A 737 75.93 63.62 -57.32
CA LYS A 737 77.21 63.01 -56.91
C LYS A 737 77.29 61.52 -57.21
N LEU A 738 76.20 60.77 -57.04
CA LEU A 738 76.15 59.35 -57.38
C LEU A 738 76.22 59.13 -58.90
N LYS A 739 75.58 59.99 -59.70
CA LYS A 739 75.72 59.98 -61.16
C LYS A 739 77.14 60.33 -61.61
N GLU A 740 77.77 61.32 -60.98
CA GLU A 740 79.14 61.72 -61.24
C GLU A 740 80.13 60.60 -60.86
N CYS A 741 79.93 59.94 -59.71
CA CYS A 741 80.69 58.75 -59.33
C CYS A 741 80.49 57.59 -60.32
N LYS A 742 79.27 57.43 -60.86
CA LYS A 742 78.97 56.40 -61.85
C LYS A 742 79.64 56.70 -63.20
N SER A 743 79.66 57.97 -63.62
CA SER A 743 80.38 58.44 -64.80
C SER A 743 81.89 58.25 -64.65
N MET A 744 82.46 58.60 -63.49
CA MET A 744 83.88 58.38 -63.21
C MET A 744 84.24 56.88 -63.16
N LEU A 745 83.34 56.03 -62.65
CA LEU A 745 83.53 54.57 -62.67
C LEU A 745 83.43 53.95 -64.07
N GLU A 746 82.69 54.58 -64.98
CA GLU A 746 82.61 54.18 -66.39
C GLU A 746 83.83 54.65 -67.19
N GLU A 747 84.35 55.86 -66.94
CA GLU A 747 85.60 56.37 -67.56
C GLU A 747 86.87 55.62 -67.11
N VAL A 748 86.89 55.04 -65.90
CA VAL A 748 88.05 54.25 -65.41
C VAL A 748 88.02 52.79 -65.92
N LYS A 749 86.97 52.39 -66.67
CA LYS A 749 86.82 51.04 -67.25
C LYS A 749 87.17 50.94 -68.73
N GLU A 750 87.52 52.04 -69.40
CA GLU A 750 88.28 52.06 -70.66
C GLU A 750 89.76 52.39 -70.38
#